data_AF-A0A942TYB7-F1
#
_entry.id   AF-A0A942TYB7-F1
#
_cell.length_a   1.000
_cell.length_b   1.000
_cell.length_c   1.000
_cell.angle_alpha   90.00
_cell.angle_beta   90.00
_cell.angle_gamma   90.00
#
_symmetry.space_group_name_H-M   'P 1'
#
loop_
_entity.id
_entity.type
_entity.pdbx_description
1 polymer ?
#
loop_
_entity_poly.entity_id
_entity_poly.type
_entity_poly.pdbx_seq_one_letter_code
_entity_poly.pdbx_strand_id
1 'polypeptide(L)'
;MSKLFQILLVLIFIFGSAFQTTHLSMAAENDSEARIDVTTIDEGGNSVKGSPIITAVPPADKPVNKITFLAKAVNEPDENYYPYAPISKEPFSWTWGTGDPWVPDGEYTLRMDIEYSSKEVETITRNVFVANYSAPTYPESPKMLSVVSKTDEQVELAWNPSSSTKTFNYEIFQDGEKIAETTETSYTVNGLLADSQYLFRVKTKDIYNNVSIDDNTINVLTAGEQTPTTFPKISEIQAPEPNGVSPRSQGYSGTIQLSVVAEDPSVEDVMFAVKTYAAPESDYWQFTQVSKDGDTYTISYDTTSAPEGNVIIKATAVDQYGQTATVTKVLLIDNVIEGVIPPTWEDADTPPANYVIAYLAGWSTLSGYDLMHDIDASRLTHINYAFGLIGSDLKIKMSDPVNDPINFAELAKLKEKYPHLKTTIAIGGWGGSANFSEASANEEARTTFADSVVEFIVTHGFNGVDLDWEYPVTGGGPGTYPNPDDYDHFPLLLKTLREKLDEQGEKDGVRYSLSIAGAANTGYVANTQLGLTEKYLDYIQVMTYDIHGPWEELADLNAPLYDDNGKTWSVDKAVQAYLDAGVPKEKLIMGVPFYGYTYDVQSNENNGLRQKYIGSGSVTYNRIILNDYLNNGYVRYWDEGTKTPYLFNPDISKFISYDDEKSIAIKAQYIREKGLGGAMIWEISQDHGNDLLDSLYTILKDPIVRTDEPNTDGDSDNDPDGDQDESEEPVTDDNNNDSDSDDDSEKPSEGLEDDKDNQSGQGNDPSKNTNEETTHSDHTKQEQGKKLPNTASSIYNWMLIGFLTLLIASAIAIWNYRRMKRA
;
A
#
# COMPACT_ATOMS: atom_id res chain seq x y z
N MET A 1 26.11 -57.63 -28.67
CA MET A 1 26.57 -56.24 -28.55
C MET A 1 26.31 -55.42 -29.81
N SER A 2 26.53 -55.90 -31.05
CA SER A 2 26.30 -55.05 -32.25
C SER A 2 24.83 -54.71 -32.56
N LYS A 3 23.86 -55.57 -32.24
CA LYS A 3 22.42 -55.23 -32.40
C LYS A 3 21.90 -54.21 -31.38
N LEU A 4 22.44 -54.16 -30.16
CA LEU A 4 22.08 -53.13 -29.19
C LEU A 4 22.67 -51.76 -29.57
N PHE A 5 23.87 -51.74 -30.16
CA PHE A 5 24.51 -50.51 -30.60
C PHE A 5 23.81 -49.87 -31.82
N GLN A 6 23.27 -50.69 -32.74
CA GLN A 6 22.45 -50.20 -33.85
C GLN A 6 21.07 -49.69 -33.41
N ILE A 7 20.44 -50.33 -32.42
CA ILE A 7 19.17 -49.84 -31.85
C ILE A 7 19.40 -48.53 -31.08
N LEU A 8 20.52 -48.41 -30.37
CA LEU A 8 20.89 -47.18 -29.66
C LEU A 8 21.21 -46.04 -30.64
N LEU A 9 21.86 -46.30 -31.77
CA LEU A 9 22.12 -45.30 -32.82
C LEU A 9 20.85 -44.84 -33.54
N VAL A 10 19.88 -45.74 -33.75
CA VAL A 10 18.57 -45.39 -34.31
C VAL A 10 17.73 -44.61 -33.31
N LEU A 11 17.78 -44.95 -32.02
CA LEU A 11 17.15 -44.16 -30.95
C LEU A 11 17.81 -42.79 -30.77
N ILE A 12 19.14 -42.69 -30.85
CA ILE A 12 19.86 -41.40 -30.80
C ILE A 12 19.54 -40.54 -32.02
N PHE A 13 19.32 -41.14 -33.20
CA PHE A 13 18.88 -40.38 -34.38
C PHE A 13 17.41 -39.95 -34.30
N ILE A 14 16.51 -40.77 -33.73
CA ILE A 14 15.08 -40.45 -33.56
C ILE A 14 14.87 -39.44 -32.43
N PHE A 15 15.62 -39.55 -31.31
CA PHE A 15 15.56 -38.58 -30.21
C PHE A 15 16.37 -37.32 -30.52
N GLY A 16 17.47 -37.42 -31.26
CA GLY A 16 18.28 -36.28 -31.69
C GLY A 16 17.57 -35.42 -32.75
N SER A 17 16.85 -36.04 -33.70
CA SER A 17 16.02 -35.27 -34.63
C SER A 17 14.76 -34.71 -33.98
N ALA A 18 14.12 -35.45 -33.07
CA ALA A 18 12.95 -34.95 -32.33
C ALA A 18 13.30 -33.78 -31.40
N PHE A 19 14.43 -33.82 -30.67
CA PHE A 19 14.82 -32.72 -29.78
C PHE A 19 15.30 -31.46 -30.51
N GLN A 20 15.89 -31.62 -31.70
CA GLN A 20 16.34 -30.47 -32.50
C GLN A 20 15.20 -29.88 -33.35
N THR A 21 14.15 -30.64 -33.69
CA THR A 21 12.97 -30.07 -34.37
C THR A 21 11.90 -29.56 -33.41
N THR A 22 11.74 -30.08 -32.18
CA THR A 22 10.75 -29.51 -31.24
C THR A 22 11.23 -28.24 -30.54
N HIS A 23 12.53 -28.08 -30.27
CA HIS A 23 13.04 -26.84 -29.66
C HIS A 23 13.41 -25.72 -30.66
N LEU A 24 13.62 -26.04 -31.95
CA LEU A 24 13.74 -25.01 -32.99
C LEU A 24 12.42 -24.70 -33.70
N SER A 25 11.37 -25.54 -33.62
CA SER A 25 10.04 -25.15 -34.14
C SER A 25 9.19 -24.40 -33.11
N MET A 26 9.30 -24.71 -31.80
CA MET A 26 8.55 -23.93 -30.80
C MET A 26 9.07 -22.49 -30.60
N ALA A 27 10.31 -22.20 -31.01
CA ALA A 27 10.85 -20.84 -31.01
C ALA A 27 10.73 -20.12 -32.36
N ALA A 28 10.29 -20.80 -33.43
CA ALA A 28 10.21 -20.22 -34.77
C ALA A 28 8.78 -20.20 -35.37
N GLU A 29 7.78 -20.72 -34.66
CA GLU A 29 6.36 -20.65 -35.08
C GLU A 29 5.59 -19.44 -34.52
N ASN A 30 6.21 -18.54 -33.75
CA ASN A 30 5.52 -17.42 -33.09
C ASN A 30 5.99 -15.99 -33.48
N ASP A 31 6.84 -15.84 -34.51
CA ASP A 31 7.40 -14.53 -34.90
C ASP A 31 6.54 -13.75 -35.93
N SER A 32 5.37 -14.29 -36.30
CA SER A 32 4.45 -13.67 -37.27
C SER A 32 3.27 -12.91 -36.65
N GLU A 33 3.06 -13.00 -35.33
CA GLU A 33 1.92 -12.38 -34.64
C GLU A 33 2.39 -11.45 -33.54
N ALA A 34 1.65 -10.35 -33.35
CA ALA A 34 1.91 -9.39 -32.30
C ALA A 34 1.63 -10.03 -30.92
N ARG A 35 2.50 -9.82 -29.93
CA ARG A 35 2.29 -10.35 -28.57
C ARG A 35 2.83 -9.46 -27.46
N ILE A 36 2.42 -9.78 -26.23
CA ILE A 36 2.85 -9.13 -24.99
C ILE A 36 3.77 -10.08 -24.23
N ASP A 37 5.04 -9.73 -24.04
CA ASP A 37 6.01 -10.45 -23.20
C ASP A 37 6.15 -9.75 -21.83
N VAL A 38 6.37 -10.50 -20.74
CA VAL A 38 6.44 -9.96 -19.37
C VAL A 38 7.56 -10.65 -18.58
N THR A 39 8.45 -9.89 -17.92
CA THR A 39 9.72 -10.41 -17.38
C THR A 39 9.67 -11.12 -16.03
N THR A 40 8.62 -10.94 -15.22
CA THR A 40 8.55 -11.49 -13.85
C THR A 40 7.38 -12.46 -13.66
N ILE A 41 7.07 -13.25 -14.68
CA ILE A 41 5.99 -14.22 -14.65
C ILE A 41 6.39 -15.50 -13.90
N ASP A 42 5.54 -15.97 -13.01
CA ASP A 42 5.73 -17.24 -12.28
C ASP A 42 5.69 -18.49 -13.19
N GLU A 43 6.07 -19.65 -12.65
CA GLU A 43 6.06 -20.93 -13.41
C GLU A 43 4.67 -21.32 -13.94
N GLY A 44 3.60 -20.69 -13.45
CA GLY A 44 2.21 -20.84 -13.91
C GLY A 44 1.83 -19.95 -15.09
N GLY A 45 2.68 -18.99 -15.49
CA GLY A 45 2.50 -18.21 -16.72
C GLY A 45 1.66 -16.93 -16.59
N ASN A 46 1.15 -16.62 -15.40
CA ASN A 46 0.12 -15.58 -15.22
C ASN A 46 0.43 -14.56 -14.11
N SER A 47 1.23 -14.88 -13.09
CA SER A 47 1.40 -13.97 -11.95
C SER A 47 2.67 -13.12 -12.06
N VAL A 48 2.59 -11.82 -11.73
CA VAL A 48 3.68 -10.84 -11.74
C VAL A 48 3.84 -10.19 -10.36
N LYS A 49 5.08 -9.80 -10.00
CA LYS A 49 5.41 -9.19 -8.70
C LYS A 49 6.46 -8.10 -8.85
N GLY A 50 6.40 -7.08 -7.98
CA GLY A 50 7.40 -6.03 -7.92
C GLY A 50 7.28 -5.09 -9.12
N SER A 51 8.26 -5.12 -10.03
CA SER A 51 8.32 -4.20 -11.18
C SER A 51 8.50 -4.96 -12.51
N PRO A 52 7.50 -5.74 -12.97
CA PRO A 52 7.53 -6.41 -14.27
C PRO A 52 7.82 -5.45 -15.42
N ILE A 53 8.62 -5.90 -16.39
CA ILE A 53 8.79 -5.21 -17.68
C ILE A 53 7.81 -5.83 -18.67
N ILE A 54 6.87 -5.02 -19.16
CA ILE A 54 5.91 -5.37 -20.20
C ILE A 54 6.51 -4.97 -21.55
N THR A 55 6.68 -5.92 -22.46
CA THR A 55 7.28 -5.70 -23.78
C THR A 55 6.30 -6.05 -24.88
N ALA A 56 6.05 -5.09 -25.77
CA ALA A 56 5.33 -5.33 -27.02
C ALA A 56 6.29 -5.95 -28.03
N VAL A 57 5.88 -7.06 -28.64
CA VAL A 57 6.61 -7.70 -29.73
C VAL A 57 5.73 -7.65 -30.97
N PRO A 58 5.90 -6.63 -31.85
CA PRO A 58 5.16 -6.54 -33.11
C PRO A 58 5.68 -7.56 -34.14
N PRO A 59 4.89 -7.87 -35.20
CA PRO A 59 5.33 -8.74 -36.28
C PRO A 59 6.57 -8.16 -36.98
N ALA A 60 7.57 -8.99 -37.25
CA ALA A 60 8.86 -8.55 -37.79
C ALA A 60 8.77 -7.89 -39.19
N ASP A 61 7.67 -8.09 -39.91
CA ASP A 61 7.44 -7.60 -41.28
C ASP A 61 6.60 -6.31 -41.35
N LYS A 62 6.08 -5.80 -40.23
CA LYS A 62 5.25 -4.59 -40.18
C LYS A 62 5.94 -3.44 -39.43
N PRO A 63 6.34 -2.34 -40.11
CA PRO A 63 6.98 -1.21 -39.45
C PRO A 63 6.01 -0.44 -38.53
N VAL A 64 6.37 -0.29 -37.26
CA VAL A 64 5.56 0.37 -36.22
C VAL A 64 5.80 1.88 -36.18
N ASN A 65 4.74 2.67 -36.02
CA ASN A 65 4.78 4.11 -35.78
C ASN A 65 4.79 4.44 -34.28
N LYS A 66 3.87 3.84 -33.51
CA LYS A 66 3.83 3.92 -32.04
C LYS A 66 3.04 2.76 -31.44
N ILE A 67 3.32 2.44 -30.17
CA ILE A 67 2.56 1.49 -29.36
C ILE A 67 2.05 2.20 -28.12
N THR A 68 0.75 2.13 -27.87
CA THR A 68 0.14 2.59 -26.62
C THR A 68 -0.10 1.38 -25.73
N PHE A 69 0.48 1.37 -24.53
CA PHE A 69 0.17 0.35 -23.51
C PHE A 69 -1.00 0.85 -22.69
N LEU A 70 -1.88 -0.05 -22.31
CA LEU A 70 -2.96 0.22 -21.38
C LEU A 70 -3.07 -0.94 -20.39
N ALA A 71 -3.49 -0.65 -19.16
CA ALA A 71 -3.82 -1.68 -18.19
C ALA A 71 -5.13 -1.32 -17.47
N LYS A 72 -5.95 -2.32 -17.19
CA LYS A 72 -7.11 -2.18 -16.31
C LYS A 72 -7.24 -3.44 -15.47
N ALA A 73 -7.90 -3.34 -14.32
CA ALA A 73 -8.38 -4.55 -13.66
C ALA A 73 -9.44 -5.24 -14.56
N VAL A 74 -9.46 -6.57 -14.59
CA VAL A 74 -10.30 -7.36 -15.53
C VAL A 74 -11.80 -7.02 -15.41
N ASN A 75 -12.26 -6.64 -14.22
CA ASN A 75 -13.67 -6.34 -13.93
C ASN A 75 -14.06 -4.86 -14.15
N GLU A 76 -13.10 -4.02 -14.52
CA GLU A 76 -13.37 -2.61 -14.81
C GLU A 76 -13.90 -2.45 -16.25
N PRO A 77 -14.83 -1.51 -16.51
CA PRO A 77 -15.30 -1.23 -17.86
C PRO A 77 -14.14 -0.81 -18.79
N ASP A 78 -14.30 -1.00 -20.09
CA ASP A 78 -13.25 -0.71 -21.09
C ASP A 78 -12.87 0.78 -21.19
N GLU A 79 -13.61 1.67 -20.54
CA GLU A 79 -13.25 3.08 -20.39
C GLU A 79 -12.18 3.33 -19.30
N ASN A 80 -11.97 2.36 -18.40
CA ASN A 80 -11.05 2.43 -17.27
C ASN A 80 -9.66 1.85 -17.57
N TYR A 81 -9.33 1.68 -18.86
CA TYR A 81 -7.94 1.42 -19.25
C TYR A 81 -7.09 2.62 -18.88
N TYR A 82 -6.19 2.43 -17.91
CA TYR A 82 -5.17 3.43 -17.60
C TYR A 82 -4.16 3.46 -18.76
N PRO A 83 -4.07 4.58 -19.51
CA PRO A 83 -3.20 4.67 -20.66
C PRO A 83 -1.79 5.04 -20.21
N TYR A 84 -0.80 4.35 -20.76
CA TYR A 84 0.61 4.71 -20.58
C TYR A 84 1.13 5.48 -21.80
N ALA A 85 2.19 6.25 -21.58
CA ALA A 85 2.82 7.05 -22.62
C ALA A 85 3.17 6.19 -23.86
N PRO A 86 2.76 6.60 -25.08
CA PRO A 86 3.06 5.83 -26.27
C PRO A 86 4.56 5.74 -26.56
N ILE A 87 5.04 4.55 -26.95
CA ILE A 87 6.45 4.29 -27.28
C ILE A 87 6.60 4.19 -28.79
N SER A 88 7.57 4.94 -29.35
CA SER A 88 7.80 5.03 -30.81
C SER A 88 9.17 4.47 -31.25
N LYS A 89 9.96 3.91 -30.34
CA LYS A 89 11.27 3.31 -30.62
C LYS A 89 11.47 2.02 -29.85
N GLU A 90 12.13 1.05 -30.47
CA GLU A 90 12.49 -0.21 -29.83
C GLU A 90 13.58 -0.04 -28.74
N PRO A 91 13.56 -0.85 -27.66
CA PRO A 91 12.53 -1.86 -27.36
C PRO A 91 11.22 -1.21 -26.91
N PHE A 92 10.10 -1.71 -27.40
CA PHE A 92 8.77 -1.25 -27.00
C PHE A 92 8.42 -1.85 -25.64
N SER A 93 9.01 -1.31 -24.58
CA SER A 93 8.88 -1.86 -23.23
C SER A 93 8.53 -0.78 -22.20
N TRP A 94 7.72 -1.15 -21.22
CA TRP A 94 7.34 -0.31 -20.09
C TRP A 94 7.46 -1.10 -18.78
N THR A 95 7.99 -0.46 -17.74
CA THR A 95 8.10 -1.06 -16.40
C THR A 95 6.82 -0.76 -15.62
N TRP A 96 6.08 -1.81 -15.25
CA TRP A 96 4.87 -1.70 -14.47
C TRP A 96 5.19 -1.87 -12.99
N GLY A 97 5.05 -0.80 -12.20
CA GLY A 97 5.25 -0.81 -10.75
C GLY A 97 4.10 -1.52 -10.04
N THR A 98 4.03 -2.84 -10.13
CA THR A 98 2.95 -3.62 -9.50
C THR A 98 2.98 -3.55 -7.98
N GLY A 99 4.14 -3.33 -7.35
CA GLY A 99 4.26 -3.13 -5.89
C GLY A 99 3.81 -1.76 -5.38
N ASP A 100 3.26 -0.93 -6.26
CA ASP A 100 2.69 0.37 -5.93
C ASP A 100 1.30 0.20 -5.27
N PRO A 101 0.99 0.89 -4.14
CA PRO A 101 -0.35 0.90 -3.54
C PRO A 101 -1.50 1.16 -4.52
N TRP A 102 -1.23 1.89 -5.62
CA TRP A 102 -2.23 2.23 -6.64
C TRP A 102 -2.50 1.10 -7.65
N VAL A 103 -1.76 0.00 -7.58
CA VAL A 103 -2.01 -1.24 -8.35
C VAL A 103 -2.30 -2.37 -7.36
N PRO A 104 -3.55 -2.47 -6.85
CA PRO A 104 -3.92 -3.54 -5.95
C PRO A 104 -3.63 -4.93 -6.51
N ASP A 105 -3.43 -5.90 -5.61
CA ASP A 105 -3.35 -7.29 -6.02
C ASP A 105 -4.66 -7.72 -6.71
N GLY A 106 -4.57 -8.29 -7.91
CA GLY A 106 -5.74 -8.49 -8.76
C GLY A 106 -5.40 -8.94 -10.17
N GLU A 107 -6.41 -9.37 -10.93
CA GLU A 107 -6.23 -9.66 -12.35
C GLU A 107 -6.32 -8.37 -13.16
N TYR A 108 -5.38 -8.19 -14.07
CA TYR A 108 -5.32 -7.06 -14.98
C TYR A 108 -5.29 -7.52 -16.42
N THR A 109 -6.04 -6.84 -17.26
CA THR A 109 -5.89 -6.93 -18.72
C THR A 109 -4.88 -5.89 -19.15
N LEU A 110 -3.70 -6.35 -19.57
CA LEU A 110 -2.78 -5.55 -20.35
C LEU A 110 -3.33 -5.47 -21.77
N ARG A 111 -3.40 -4.28 -22.33
CA ARG A 111 -3.77 -4.02 -23.72
C ARG A 111 -2.64 -3.25 -24.38
N MET A 112 -2.38 -3.55 -25.64
CA MET A 112 -1.50 -2.76 -26.48
C MET A 112 -2.21 -2.42 -27.77
N ASP A 113 -2.20 -1.15 -28.13
CA ASP A 113 -2.63 -0.66 -29.43
C ASP A 113 -1.39 -0.32 -30.26
N ILE A 114 -1.12 -1.13 -31.28
CA ILE A 114 0.02 -0.99 -32.19
C ILE A 114 -0.43 -0.22 -33.42
N GLU A 115 -0.01 1.04 -33.56
CA GLU A 115 -0.20 1.81 -34.79
C GLU A 115 0.96 1.55 -35.75
N TYR A 116 0.68 0.92 -36.89
CA TYR A 116 1.68 0.70 -37.93
C TYR A 116 1.90 1.97 -38.78
N SER A 117 3.01 2.00 -39.51
CA SER A 117 3.32 3.08 -40.47
C SER A 117 2.25 3.24 -41.55
N SER A 118 1.45 2.19 -41.81
CA SER A 118 0.28 2.20 -42.69
C SER A 118 -0.94 2.93 -42.12
N LYS A 119 -0.90 3.36 -40.85
CA LYS A 119 -2.02 3.88 -40.04
C LYS A 119 -3.08 2.86 -39.63
N GLU A 120 -2.85 1.58 -39.91
CA GLU A 120 -3.62 0.49 -39.31
C GLU A 120 -3.28 0.36 -37.83
N VAL A 121 -4.30 0.09 -37.00
CA VAL A 121 -4.14 -0.17 -35.56
C VAL A 121 -4.50 -1.61 -35.27
N GLU A 122 -3.58 -2.34 -34.64
CA GLU A 122 -3.79 -3.70 -34.16
C GLU A 122 -3.79 -3.70 -32.63
N THR A 123 -4.85 -4.25 -32.03
CA THR A 123 -5.00 -4.33 -30.58
C THR A 123 -4.77 -5.76 -30.11
N ILE A 124 -3.86 -5.91 -29.15
CA ILE A 124 -3.60 -7.19 -28.47
C ILE A 124 -3.81 -7.04 -26.97
N THR A 125 -4.27 -8.11 -26.32
CA THR A 125 -4.44 -8.14 -24.88
C THR A 125 -3.76 -9.35 -24.25
N ARG A 126 -3.37 -9.21 -22.99
CA ARG A 126 -2.82 -10.28 -22.16
C ARG A 126 -3.29 -10.06 -20.73
N ASN A 127 -3.90 -11.08 -20.14
CA ASN A 127 -4.22 -11.04 -18.73
C ASN A 127 -2.99 -11.45 -17.90
N VAL A 128 -2.80 -10.76 -16.79
CA VAL A 128 -1.75 -11.01 -15.80
C VAL A 128 -2.34 -10.80 -14.41
N PHE A 129 -1.76 -11.46 -13.41
CA PHE A 129 -2.19 -11.38 -12.02
C PHE A 129 -1.13 -10.71 -11.16
N VAL A 130 -1.47 -9.62 -10.49
CA VAL A 130 -0.57 -8.88 -9.58
C VAL A 130 -0.67 -9.46 -8.18
N ALA A 131 0.47 -9.84 -7.58
CA ALA A 131 0.52 -10.57 -6.30
C ALA A 131 1.68 -10.12 -5.39
N ASN A 132 1.63 -8.88 -4.91
CA ASN A 132 2.70 -8.27 -4.10
C ASN A 132 2.60 -8.57 -2.61
N TYR A 133 1.39 -8.83 -2.08
CA TYR A 133 1.18 -9.10 -0.66
C TYR A 133 1.13 -10.61 -0.36
N SER A 134 1.80 -11.01 0.72
CA SER A 134 1.88 -12.41 1.15
C SER A 134 1.02 -12.66 2.38
N ALA A 135 -0.27 -12.99 2.21
CA ALA A 135 -1.04 -13.93 3.04
C ALA A 135 -2.44 -14.17 2.44
N PRO A 136 -3.02 -15.39 2.52
CA PRO A 136 -4.19 -15.78 1.76
C PRO A 136 -5.50 -15.28 2.37
N THR A 137 -6.28 -14.49 1.64
CA THR A 137 -7.69 -14.22 2.00
C THR A 137 -8.57 -15.37 1.50
N TYR A 138 -8.57 -16.51 2.19
CA TYR A 138 -9.53 -17.57 1.93
C TYR A 138 -10.97 -17.03 2.07
N PRO A 139 -11.92 -17.47 1.24
CA PRO A 139 -13.31 -17.01 1.36
C PRO A 139 -13.97 -17.51 2.65
N GLU A 140 -14.96 -16.77 3.16
CA GLU A 140 -15.83 -17.28 4.23
C GLU A 140 -16.60 -18.51 3.75
N SER A 141 -16.78 -19.49 4.64
CA SER A 141 -17.62 -20.66 4.36
C SER A 141 -19.09 -20.29 4.14
N PRO A 142 -19.83 -21.12 3.39
CA PRO A 142 -21.26 -20.94 3.25
C PRO A 142 -21.95 -21.14 4.59
N LYS A 143 -22.87 -20.26 4.95
CA LYS A 143 -23.54 -20.28 6.26
C LYS A 143 -24.80 -21.14 6.19
N MET A 144 -25.25 -21.66 7.34
CA MET A 144 -26.56 -22.30 7.48
C MET A 144 -26.84 -23.43 6.47
N LEU A 145 -25.89 -24.35 6.26
CA LEU A 145 -26.11 -25.56 5.46
C LEU A 145 -27.28 -26.37 6.03
N SER A 146 -28.25 -26.69 5.19
CA SER A 146 -29.49 -27.35 5.58
C SER A 146 -30.00 -28.34 4.53
N VAL A 147 -30.86 -29.27 4.96
CA VAL A 147 -31.61 -30.16 4.04
C VAL A 147 -32.97 -29.55 3.79
N VAL A 148 -33.27 -29.30 2.51
CA VAL A 148 -34.57 -28.79 2.06
C VAL A 148 -35.57 -29.94 1.94
N SER A 149 -35.13 -31.05 1.34
CA SER A 149 -35.94 -32.24 1.12
C SER A 149 -35.07 -33.50 1.03
N LYS A 150 -35.63 -34.67 1.31
CA LYS A 150 -34.98 -35.97 1.10
C LYS A 150 -35.97 -37.05 0.66
N THR A 151 -35.45 -38.03 -0.06
CA THR A 151 -36.12 -39.29 -0.41
C THR A 151 -35.23 -40.47 0.00
N ASP A 152 -35.56 -41.68 -0.46
CA ASP A 152 -34.74 -42.88 -0.32
C ASP A 152 -33.51 -42.89 -1.25
N GLU A 153 -33.53 -42.08 -2.32
CA GLU A 153 -32.44 -42.01 -3.32
C GLU A 153 -31.81 -40.62 -3.49
N GLN A 154 -32.37 -39.58 -2.86
CA GLN A 154 -31.96 -38.18 -3.09
C GLN A 154 -31.97 -37.34 -1.81
N VAL A 155 -31.09 -36.34 -1.75
CA VAL A 155 -31.07 -35.29 -0.72
C VAL A 155 -30.86 -33.94 -1.38
N GLU A 156 -31.70 -32.97 -1.07
CA GLU A 156 -31.60 -31.58 -1.54
C GLU A 156 -30.99 -30.69 -0.44
N LEU A 157 -29.84 -30.09 -0.74
CA LEU A 157 -29.08 -29.22 0.15
C LEU A 157 -29.30 -27.75 -0.23
N ALA A 158 -29.33 -26.86 0.77
CA ALA A 158 -29.28 -25.41 0.58
C ALA A 158 -28.43 -24.74 1.66
N TRP A 159 -27.86 -23.59 1.33
CA TRP A 159 -27.04 -22.77 2.23
C TRP A 159 -27.21 -21.28 1.96
N ASN A 160 -26.78 -20.45 2.90
CA ASN A 160 -26.65 -19.02 2.69
C ASN A 160 -25.31 -18.72 1.97
N PRO A 161 -25.28 -17.76 1.04
CA PRO A 161 -24.06 -17.40 0.35
C PRO A 161 -23.00 -16.82 1.28
N SER A 162 -21.74 -16.93 0.87
CA SER A 162 -20.62 -16.24 1.52
C SER A 162 -20.79 -14.72 1.40
N SER A 163 -20.43 -13.96 2.45
CA SER A 163 -20.54 -12.48 2.50
C SER A 163 -19.45 -11.74 1.72
N SER A 164 -18.46 -12.45 1.18
CA SER A 164 -17.32 -11.83 0.51
C SER A 164 -17.70 -11.28 -0.89
N THR A 165 -16.92 -10.33 -1.39
CA THR A 165 -17.20 -9.57 -2.63
C THR A 165 -16.56 -10.18 -3.88
N LYS A 166 -15.78 -11.26 -3.73
CA LYS A 166 -15.13 -11.99 -4.84
C LYS A 166 -16.14 -12.98 -5.45
N THR A 167 -16.10 -13.29 -6.74
CA THR A 167 -17.03 -14.29 -7.33
C THR A 167 -16.70 -15.70 -6.81
N PHE A 168 -17.68 -16.47 -6.30
CA PHE A 168 -17.44 -17.78 -5.68
C PHE A 168 -18.13 -18.95 -6.40
N ASN A 169 -17.49 -20.12 -6.29
CA ASN A 169 -18.08 -21.43 -6.49
C ASN A 169 -18.21 -22.15 -5.15
N TYR A 170 -19.09 -23.14 -5.08
CA TYR A 170 -19.26 -24.03 -3.94
C TYR A 170 -18.79 -25.43 -4.31
N GLU A 171 -17.86 -26.00 -3.54
CA GLU A 171 -17.43 -27.39 -3.66
C GLU A 171 -18.29 -28.27 -2.73
N ILE A 172 -18.94 -29.30 -3.29
CA ILE A 172 -19.82 -30.21 -2.55
C ILE A 172 -19.10 -31.54 -2.38
N PHE A 173 -19.07 -32.03 -1.13
CA PHE A 173 -18.47 -33.29 -0.76
C PHE A 173 -19.51 -34.22 -0.13
N GLN A 174 -19.38 -35.51 -0.42
CA GLN A 174 -20.11 -36.61 0.20
C GLN A 174 -19.09 -37.60 0.78
N ASP A 175 -19.20 -37.90 2.07
CA ASP A 175 -18.33 -38.84 2.79
C ASP A 175 -16.82 -38.55 2.61
N GLY A 176 -16.49 -37.27 2.46
CA GLY A 176 -15.12 -36.76 2.26
C GLY A 176 -14.66 -36.70 0.80
N GLU A 177 -15.42 -37.24 -0.15
CA GLU A 177 -15.12 -37.15 -1.58
C GLU A 177 -15.86 -35.99 -2.23
N LYS A 178 -15.17 -35.19 -3.04
CA LYS A 178 -15.79 -34.11 -3.82
C LYS A 178 -16.65 -34.70 -4.93
N ILE A 179 -17.94 -34.39 -4.92
CA ILE A 179 -18.92 -34.91 -5.89
C ILE A 179 -19.36 -33.86 -6.92
N ALA A 180 -19.27 -32.57 -6.60
CA ALA A 180 -19.69 -31.50 -7.50
C ALA A 180 -19.05 -30.13 -7.18
N GLU A 181 -19.19 -29.20 -8.13
CA GLU A 181 -19.06 -27.75 -7.93
C GLU A 181 -20.31 -27.05 -8.49
N THR A 182 -20.74 -25.95 -7.89
CA THR A 182 -21.88 -25.13 -8.37
C THR A 182 -21.71 -23.67 -7.99
N THR A 183 -22.30 -22.75 -8.75
CA THR A 183 -22.43 -21.32 -8.40
C THR A 183 -23.71 -21.02 -7.61
N GLU A 184 -24.67 -21.93 -7.65
CA GLU A 184 -25.95 -21.80 -6.95
C GLU A 184 -25.80 -22.04 -5.45
N THR A 185 -26.73 -21.54 -4.64
CA THR A 185 -26.73 -21.77 -3.18
C THR A 185 -27.52 -23.02 -2.77
N SER A 186 -27.67 -23.96 -3.70
CA SER A 186 -28.32 -25.25 -3.49
C SER A 186 -27.76 -26.33 -4.41
N TYR A 187 -27.91 -27.59 -4.00
CA TYR A 187 -27.51 -28.75 -4.79
C TYR A 187 -28.30 -30.01 -4.43
N THR A 188 -28.73 -30.78 -5.43
CA THR A 188 -29.41 -32.07 -5.22
C THR A 188 -28.45 -33.23 -5.44
N VAL A 189 -28.20 -33.99 -4.38
CA VAL A 189 -27.44 -35.25 -4.43
C VAL A 189 -28.37 -36.39 -4.83
N ASN A 190 -27.94 -37.20 -5.79
CA ASN A 190 -28.72 -38.28 -6.38
C ASN A 190 -28.02 -39.64 -6.24
N GLY A 191 -28.78 -40.74 -6.32
CA GLY A 191 -28.23 -42.09 -6.36
C GLY A 191 -27.80 -42.62 -4.98
N LEU A 192 -28.43 -42.11 -3.93
CA LEU A 192 -28.21 -42.56 -2.57
C LEU A 192 -28.94 -43.90 -2.31
N LEU A 193 -28.48 -44.65 -1.32
CA LEU A 193 -29.17 -45.84 -0.82
C LEU A 193 -30.15 -45.45 0.28
N ALA A 194 -31.30 -46.13 0.33
CA ALA A 194 -32.28 -46.02 1.40
C ALA A 194 -31.69 -46.43 2.77
N ASP A 195 -32.23 -45.87 3.85
CA ASP A 195 -31.87 -46.20 5.24
C ASP A 195 -30.34 -46.17 5.50
N SER A 196 -29.67 -45.19 4.88
CA SER A 196 -28.22 -45.04 4.93
C SER A 196 -27.83 -43.63 5.36
N GLN A 197 -26.77 -43.53 6.16
CA GLN A 197 -26.22 -42.25 6.61
C GLN A 197 -25.18 -41.72 5.62
N TYR A 198 -25.28 -40.44 5.29
CA TYR A 198 -24.34 -39.73 4.42
C TYR A 198 -23.92 -38.41 5.07
N LEU A 199 -22.62 -38.14 5.07
CA LEU A 199 -22.07 -36.86 5.52
C LEU A 199 -21.87 -35.93 4.32
N PHE A 200 -22.62 -34.84 4.26
CA PHE A 200 -22.44 -33.79 3.27
C PHE A 200 -21.66 -32.61 3.84
N ARG A 201 -20.88 -31.96 2.98
CA ARG A 201 -20.08 -30.77 3.30
C ARG A 201 -20.07 -29.84 2.10
N VAL A 202 -20.13 -28.54 2.36
CA VAL A 202 -20.03 -27.50 1.33
C VAL A 202 -18.94 -26.51 1.70
N LYS A 203 -18.04 -26.21 0.77
CA LYS A 203 -16.98 -25.20 0.92
C LYS A 203 -17.12 -24.11 -0.12
N THR A 204 -16.78 -22.87 0.24
CA THR A 204 -16.68 -21.78 -0.73
C THR A 204 -15.31 -21.83 -1.38
N LYS A 205 -15.23 -21.59 -2.68
CA LYS A 205 -13.99 -21.46 -3.44
C LYS A 205 -14.01 -20.16 -4.21
N ASP A 206 -12.98 -19.35 -4.02
CA ASP A 206 -12.86 -18.07 -4.71
C ASP A 206 -12.24 -18.21 -6.10
N ILE A 207 -12.27 -17.10 -6.85
CA ILE A 207 -11.63 -16.99 -8.16
C ILE A 207 -10.11 -17.25 -8.13
N TYR A 208 -9.47 -17.20 -6.95
CA TYR A 208 -8.06 -17.49 -6.72
C TYR A 208 -7.80 -18.97 -6.36
N ASN A 209 -8.83 -19.82 -6.45
CA ASN A 209 -8.83 -21.24 -6.00
C ASN A 209 -8.56 -21.43 -4.51
N ASN A 210 -8.65 -20.38 -3.69
CA ASN A 210 -8.64 -20.53 -2.25
C ASN A 210 -9.98 -21.12 -1.82
N VAL A 211 -9.93 -22.13 -0.96
CA VAL A 211 -11.11 -22.81 -0.44
C VAL A 211 -11.32 -22.40 1.02
N SER A 212 -12.56 -22.19 1.42
CA SER A 212 -12.91 -21.74 2.76
C SER A 212 -12.27 -22.63 3.83
N ILE A 213 -11.74 -21.94 4.84
CA ILE A 213 -10.93 -22.53 5.91
C ILE A 213 -11.76 -23.47 6.77
N ASP A 214 -12.92 -22.99 7.18
CA ASP A 214 -13.92 -23.75 7.90
C ASP A 214 -14.89 -24.44 6.92
N ASP A 215 -15.86 -25.16 7.46
CA ASP A 215 -16.93 -25.79 6.70
C ASP A 215 -18.08 -26.20 7.59
N ASN A 216 -19.28 -26.20 7.00
CA ASN A 216 -20.47 -26.75 7.61
C ASN A 216 -20.73 -28.14 7.04
N THR A 217 -21.18 -29.04 7.91
CA THR A 217 -21.47 -30.44 7.59
C THR A 217 -22.87 -30.81 8.06
N ILE A 218 -23.50 -31.72 7.32
CA ILE A 218 -24.80 -32.29 7.69
C ILE A 218 -24.77 -33.80 7.45
N ASN A 219 -25.07 -34.58 8.49
CA ASN A 219 -25.19 -36.04 8.41
C ASN A 219 -26.68 -36.40 8.30
N VAL A 220 -27.04 -37.02 7.19
CA VAL A 220 -28.43 -37.26 6.79
C VAL A 220 -28.70 -38.75 6.71
N LEU A 221 -29.75 -39.21 7.40
CA LEU A 221 -30.32 -40.54 7.20
C LEU A 221 -31.37 -40.48 6.09
N THR A 222 -31.10 -41.13 4.95
CA THR A 222 -32.03 -41.21 3.80
C THR A 222 -33.32 -41.95 4.14
N ALA A 223 -34.40 -41.65 3.42
CA ALA A 223 -35.73 -42.10 3.80
C ALA A 223 -35.89 -43.64 3.78
N GLY A 224 -36.64 -44.17 4.76
CA GLY A 224 -37.11 -45.55 4.91
C GLY A 224 -38.50 -45.59 5.58
N GLU A 225 -39.05 -46.77 5.88
CA GLU A 225 -40.44 -46.92 6.40
C GLU A 225 -40.75 -46.19 7.74
N GLN A 226 -39.74 -45.65 8.43
CA GLN A 226 -39.83 -44.95 9.72
C GLN A 226 -38.99 -43.66 9.79
N THR A 227 -38.55 -43.06 8.68
CA THR A 227 -37.60 -41.93 8.76
C THR A 227 -38.21 -40.62 9.27
N PRO A 228 -37.48 -39.88 10.13
CA PRO A 228 -37.86 -38.54 10.55
C PRO A 228 -37.89 -37.55 9.36
N THR A 229 -38.91 -36.70 9.35
CA THR A 229 -39.07 -35.60 8.38
C THR A 229 -38.39 -34.30 8.82
N THR A 230 -37.93 -34.23 10.07
CA THR A 230 -37.26 -33.06 10.65
C THR A 230 -35.76 -33.33 10.78
N PHE A 231 -34.99 -32.24 10.81
CA PHE A 231 -33.54 -32.25 10.94
C PHE A 231 -33.13 -31.28 12.05
N PRO A 232 -32.09 -31.60 12.82
CA PRO A 232 -31.62 -30.69 13.86
C PRO A 232 -31.14 -29.39 13.23
N LYS A 233 -31.61 -28.25 13.78
CA LYS A 233 -31.21 -26.91 13.35
C LYS A 233 -30.79 -26.09 14.56
N ILE A 234 -29.64 -25.42 14.45
CA ILE A 234 -29.11 -24.50 15.46
C ILE A 234 -28.73 -23.17 14.81
N SER A 235 -28.77 -22.10 15.60
CA SER A 235 -28.33 -20.77 15.18
C SER A 235 -26.83 -20.72 14.90
N GLU A 236 -26.37 -19.62 14.30
CA GLU A 236 -24.94 -19.30 14.27
C GLU A 236 -24.34 -19.20 15.68
N ILE A 237 -23.03 -19.48 15.80
CA ILE A 237 -22.28 -19.36 17.05
C ILE A 237 -22.18 -17.89 17.43
N GLN A 238 -22.87 -17.54 18.51
CA GLN A 238 -22.73 -16.25 19.17
C GLN A 238 -21.46 -16.27 20.01
N ALA A 239 -20.63 -15.26 19.79
CA ALA A 239 -19.41 -15.00 20.53
C ALA A 239 -19.46 -13.51 20.90
N PRO A 240 -20.16 -13.13 21.97
CA PRO A 240 -20.16 -11.75 22.43
C PRO A 240 -18.73 -11.31 22.76
N GLU A 241 -18.42 -10.05 22.44
CA GLU A 241 -17.12 -9.45 22.73
C GLU A 241 -16.72 -9.68 24.19
N PRO A 242 -15.47 -10.11 24.47
CA PRO A 242 -15.03 -10.33 25.83
C PRO A 242 -14.99 -9.01 26.61
N ASN A 243 -15.31 -9.08 27.90
CA ASN A 243 -14.90 -8.05 28.87
C ASN A 243 -13.37 -8.12 29.05
N GLY A 244 -12.60 -7.64 28.06
CA GLY A 244 -11.14 -7.68 28.03
C GLY A 244 -10.62 -7.98 26.62
N VAL A 245 -10.40 -6.94 25.82
CA VAL A 245 -9.91 -7.02 24.43
C VAL A 245 -8.39 -6.77 24.44
N SER A 246 -7.62 -7.61 23.74
CA SER A 246 -6.26 -7.27 23.29
C SER A 246 -6.42 -6.15 22.24
N PRO A 247 -5.88 -4.94 22.45
CA PRO A 247 -6.23 -3.79 21.60
C PRO A 247 -5.72 -3.87 20.15
N ARG A 248 -4.84 -4.83 19.82
CA ARG A 248 -4.08 -4.84 18.55
C ARG A 248 -4.77 -5.56 17.39
N SER A 249 -5.75 -6.40 17.68
CA SER A 249 -6.48 -7.16 16.66
C SER A 249 -7.89 -7.42 17.19
N GLN A 250 -8.89 -7.56 16.32
CA GLN A 250 -10.24 -8.00 16.71
C GLN A 250 -10.26 -9.47 17.18
N GLY A 251 -9.33 -9.84 18.06
CA GLY A 251 -9.07 -11.19 18.58
C GLY A 251 -9.61 -11.39 20.00
N TYR A 252 -9.87 -12.65 20.32
CA TYR A 252 -10.40 -13.09 21.60
C TYR A 252 -9.25 -13.45 22.54
N SER A 253 -9.33 -12.96 23.78
CA SER A 253 -8.40 -13.28 24.87
C SER A 253 -9.17 -13.58 26.17
N GLY A 254 -8.54 -14.31 27.09
CA GLY A 254 -9.12 -14.61 28.40
C GLY A 254 -10.18 -15.73 28.35
N THR A 255 -11.26 -15.58 29.12
CA THR A 255 -12.37 -16.56 29.11
C THR A 255 -13.56 -16.00 28.32
N ILE A 256 -13.94 -16.70 27.27
CA ILE A 256 -15.02 -16.29 26.36
C ILE A 256 -16.24 -17.21 26.52
N GLN A 257 -17.44 -16.63 26.42
CA GLN A 257 -18.68 -17.39 26.41
C GLN A 257 -19.13 -17.57 24.96
N LEU A 258 -19.37 -18.81 24.55
CA LEU A 258 -19.88 -19.12 23.20
C LEU A 258 -21.23 -19.81 23.34
N SER A 259 -22.19 -19.44 22.50
CA SER A 259 -23.54 -20.00 22.57
C SER A 259 -24.18 -20.23 21.21
N VAL A 260 -25.07 -21.22 21.14
CA VAL A 260 -26.01 -21.42 20.04
C VAL A 260 -27.42 -21.65 20.58
N VAL A 261 -28.43 -21.37 19.77
CA VAL A 261 -29.84 -21.63 20.08
C VAL A 261 -30.34 -22.80 19.23
N ALA A 262 -31.00 -23.78 19.84
CA ALA A 262 -31.74 -24.80 19.11
C ALA A 262 -32.98 -24.19 18.47
N GLU A 263 -33.02 -24.22 17.14
CA GLU A 263 -34.12 -23.64 16.35
C GLU A 263 -35.17 -24.69 15.96
N ASP A 264 -34.86 -25.98 16.16
CA ASP A 264 -35.75 -27.09 15.86
C ASP A 264 -35.95 -27.99 17.11
N PRO A 265 -37.19 -28.40 17.44
CA PRO A 265 -37.47 -29.24 18.61
C PRO A 265 -36.90 -30.66 18.53
N SER A 266 -36.39 -31.10 17.38
CA SER A 266 -35.71 -32.39 17.22
C SER A 266 -34.28 -32.41 17.75
N VAL A 267 -33.69 -31.25 18.08
CA VAL A 267 -32.35 -31.16 18.67
C VAL A 267 -32.37 -31.75 20.09
N GLU A 268 -31.78 -32.94 20.25
CA GLU A 268 -31.63 -33.57 21.57
C GLU A 268 -30.45 -33.00 22.35
N ASP A 269 -29.32 -32.77 21.66
CA ASP A 269 -28.10 -32.26 22.29
C ASP A 269 -27.26 -31.43 21.32
N VAL A 270 -26.34 -30.63 21.88
CA VAL A 270 -25.36 -29.85 21.13
C VAL A 270 -23.96 -30.03 21.73
N MET A 271 -23.03 -30.48 20.90
CA MET A 271 -21.61 -30.60 21.27
C MET A 271 -20.82 -29.43 20.70
N PHE A 272 -19.89 -28.88 21.47
CA PHE A 272 -18.91 -27.91 20.98
C PHE A 272 -17.52 -28.55 20.88
N ALA A 273 -16.76 -28.14 19.86
CA ALA A 273 -15.36 -28.51 19.71
C ALA A 273 -14.54 -27.36 19.11
N VAL A 274 -13.23 -27.37 19.37
CA VAL A 274 -12.27 -26.39 18.82
C VAL A 274 -11.03 -27.09 18.27
N LYS A 275 -10.45 -26.52 17.21
CA LYS A 275 -9.11 -26.86 16.74
C LYS A 275 -8.38 -25.62 16.26
N THR A 276 -7.05 -25.68 16.20
CA THR A 276 -6.27 -24.67 15.50
C THR A 276 -6.46 -24.79 13.99
N TYR A 277 -6.22 -23.70 13.27
CA TYR A 277 -6.33 -23.66 11.81
C TYR A 277 -5.56 -24.81 11.11
N ALA A 278 -4.30 -25.02 11.49
CA ALA A 278 -3.43 -26.02 10.87
C ALA A 278 -3.71 -27.48 11.30
N ALA A 279 -4.57 -27.70 12.29
CA ALA A 279 -4.86 -29.04 12.79
C ALA A 279 -5.83 -29.81 11.85
N PRO A 280 -5.62 -31.12 11.64
CA PRO A 280 -6.57 -31.96 10.92
C PRO A 280 -7.91 -32.10 11.68
N GLU A 281 -8.96 -32.57 10.99
CA GLU A 281 -10.28 -32.75 11.63
C GLU A 281 -10.29 -33.78 12.77
N SER A 282 -9.37 -34.74 12.78
CA SER A 282 -9.23 -35.70 13.87
C SER A 282 -8.87 -35.06 15.21
N ASP A 283 -8.39 -33.82 15.18
CA ASP A 283 -7.75 -33.16 16.32
C ASP A 283 -8.66 -32.10 16.97
N TYR A 284 -9.96 -32.11 16.64
CA TYR A 284 -10.95 -31.34 17.38
C TYR A 284 -10.94 -31.75 18.86
N TRP A 285 -10.63 -30.80 19.73
CA TRP A 285 -10.82 -30.96 21.16
C TRP A 285 -12.27 -30.63 21.52
N GLN A 286 -12.97 -31.58 22.13
CA GLN A 286 -14.38 -31.43 22.51
C GLN A 286 -14.50 -30.80 23.91
N PHE A 287 -15.40 -29.83 24.03
CA PHE A 287 -15.75 -29.25 25.33
C PHE A 287 -16.59 -30.24 26.13
N THR A 288 -16.16 -30.55 27.35
CA THR A 288 -16.83 -31.56 28.18
C THR A 288 -17.97 -31.00 29.04
N GLN A 289 -18.11 -29.68 29.12
CA GLN A 289 -19.13 -29.00 29.91
C GLN A 289 -19.91 -28.04 29.00
N VAL A 290 -21.10 -28.45 28.60
CA VAL A 290 -22.08 -27.61 27.89
C VAL A 290 -23.25 -27.36 28.83
N SER A 291 -23.58 -26.11 29.08
CA SER A 291 -24.76 -25.73 29.87
C SER A 291 -25.94 -25.46 28.94
N LYS A 292 -27.13 -25.95 29.31
CA LYS A 292 -28.39 -25.67 28.60
C LYS A 292 -29.33 -24.85 29.48
N ASP A 293 -29.80 -23.72 28.95
CA ASP A 293 -30.87 -22.90 29.52
C ASP A 293 -31.95 -22.63 28.47
N GLY A 294 -33.14 -23.19 28.68
CA GLY A 294 -34.17 -23.26 27.64
C GLY A 294 -33.63 -23.95 26.38
N ASP A 295 -33.70 -23.25 25.25
CA ASP A 295 -33.20 -23.71 23.95
C ASP A 295 -31.74 -23.28 23.69
N THR A 296 -31.08 -22.58 24.62
CA THR A 296 -29.72 -22.06 24.45
C THR A 296 -28.69 -23.00 25.06
N TYR A 297 -27.68 -23.37 24.27
CA TYR A 297 -26.53 -24.16 24.69
C TYR A 297 -25.30 -23.23 24.75
N THR A 298 -24.58 -23.26 25.86
CA THR A 298 -23.44 -22.37 26.13
C THR A 298 -22.24 -23.15 26.63
N ILE A 299 -21.05 -22.71 26.22
CA ILE A 299 -19.76 -23.14 26.77
C ILE A 299 -18.94 -21.93 27.23
N SER A 300 -18.08 -22.15 28.22
CA SER A 300 -17.00 -21.23 28.56
C SER A 300 -15.69 -21.78 28.00
N TYR A 301 -15.01 -20.97 27.18
CA TYR A 301 -13.71 -21.31 26.62
C TYR A 301 -12.63 -20.41 27.21
N ASP A 302 -11.75 -21.00 28.02
CA ASP A 302 -10.54 -20.34 28.50
C ASP A 302 -9.48 -20.38 27.40
N THR A 303 -9.33 -19.26 26.69
CA THR A 303 -8.42 -19.14 25.56
C THR A 303 -6.98 -19.04 26.03
N THR A 304 -6.68 -18.68 27.29
CA THR A 304 -5.32 -18.35 27.78
C THR A 304 -4.25 -19.42 27.59
N SER A 305 -4.66 -20.67 27.36
CA SER A 305 -3.79 -21.82 27.11
C SER A 305 -3.82 -22.32 25.66
N ALA A 306 -4.64 -21.69 24.81
CA ALA A 306 -4.76 -21.99 23.39
C ALA A 306 -3.60 -21.38 22.60
N PRO A 307 -3.14 -22.02 21.52
CA PRO A 307 -2.16 -21.43 20.61
C PRO A 307 -2.70 -20.15 19.97
N GLU A 308 -1.82 -19.16 19.79
CA GLU A 308 -2.14 -17.92 19.07
C GLU A 308 -2.55 -18.18 17.62
N GLY A 309 -3.41 -17.30 17.11
CA GLY A 309 -3.88 -17.32 15.73
C GLY A 309 -5.30 -17.88 15.56
N ASN A 310 -5.66 -18.14 14.30
CA ASN A 310 -7.03 -18.57 13.97
C ASN A 310 -7.35 -19.96 14.51
N VAL A 311 -8.46 -20.06 15.23
CA VAL A 311 -9.09 -21.31 15.66
C VAL A 311 -10.45 -21.46 15.00
N ILE A 312 -10.89 -22.71 14.83
CA ILE A 312 -12.23 -23.02 14.31
C ILE A 312 -13.03 -23.61 15.47
N ILE A 313 -14.09 -22.91 15.87
CA ILE A 313 -15.12 -23.43 16.76
C ILE A 313 -16.17 -24.14 15.90
N LYS A 314 -16.56 -25.34 16.31
CA LYS A 314 -17.62 -26.15 15.70
C LYS A 314 -18.67 -26.49 16.75
N ALA A 315 -19.93 -26.13 16.50
CA ALA A 315 -21.08 -26.62 17.27
C ALA A 315 -21.82 -27.66 16.43
N THR A 316 -22.13 -28.81 17.02
CA THR A 316 -22.78 -29.96 16.36
C THR A 316 -24.07 -30.27 17.09
N ALA A 317 -25.21 -30.01 16.46
CA ALA A 317 -26.51 -30.46 16.94
C ALA A 317 -26.74 -31.91 16.53
N VAL A 318 -27.32 -32.71 17.42
CA VAL A 318 -27.71 -34.10 17.16
C VAL A 318 -29.16 -34.34 17.54
N ASP A 319 -29.85 -35.14 16.74
CA ASP A 319 -31.20 -35.61 17.05
C ASP A 319 -31.21 -37.06 17.57
N GLN A 320 -32.39 -37.54 18.00
CA GLN A 320 -32.58 -38.89 18.54
C GLN A 320 -32.24 -40.02 17.55
N TYR A 321 -32.12 -39.70 16.26
CA TYR A 321 -31.82 -40.65 15.17
C TYR A 321 -30.35 -40.59 14.75
N GLY A 322 -29.54 -39.76 15.43
CA GLY A 322 -28.13 -39.57 15.13
C GLY A 322 -27.86 -38.74 13.88
N GLN A 323 -28.86 -38.03 13.34
CA GLN A 323 -28.62 -37.01 12.31
C GLN A 323 -27.92 -35.82 12.97
N THR A 324 -27.00 -35.18 12.25
CA THR A 324 -26.24 -34.05 12.80
C THR A 324 -26.20 -32.88 11.86
N ALA A 325 -26.20 -31.66 12.40
CA ALA A 325 -25.92 -30.43 11.66
C ALA A 325 -24.86 -29.63 12.40
N THR A 326 -23.90 -29.07 11.67
CA THR A 326 -22.84 -28.27 12.27
C THR A 326 -22.90 -26.82 11.81
N VAL A 327 -22.57 -25.91 12.73
CA VAL A 327 -22.20 -24.53 12.43
C VAL A 327 -20.75 -24.31 12.87
N THR A 328 -19.95 -23.62 12.06
CA THR A 328 -18.60 -23.21 12.41
C THR A 328 -18.46 -21.71 12.55
N LYS A 329 -17.47 -21.29 13.35
CA LYS A 329 -17.02 -19.91 13.45
C LYS A 329 -15.51 -19.89 13.61
N VAL A 330 -14.84 -19.08 12.80
CA VAL A 330 -13.42 -18.80 12.97
C VAL A 330 -13.27 -17.67 13.98
N LEU A 331 -12.43 -17.89 14.99
CA LEU A 331 -12.03 -16.85 15.95
C LEU A 331 -10.53 -16.63 15.82
N LEU A 332 -10.08 -15.38 15.83
CA LEU A 332 -8.68 -15.07 16.06
C LEU A 332 -8.44 -15.16 17.57
N ILE A 333 -7.61 -16.10 18.03
CA ILE A 333 -7.15 -16.11 19.41
C ILE A 333 -5.89 -15.26 19.48
N ASP A 334 -5.94 -14.28 20.36
CA ASP A 334 -4.86 -13.36 20.66
C ASP A 334 -4.68 -13.31 22.18
N ASN A 335 -4.12 -14.39 22.74
CA ASN A 335 -3.81 -14.49 24.18
C ASN A 335 -2.57 -13.71 24.57
N VAL A 336 -2.00 -13.02 23.60
CA VAL A 336 -1.02 -12.00 23.80
C VAL A 336 -1.65 -10.90 24.67
N ILE A 337 -1.64 -11.10 25.98
CA ILE A 337 -1.31 -10.01 26.89
C ILE A 337 0.18 -9.78 26.62
N GLU A 338 0.49 -9.11 25.53
CA GLU A 338 1.87 -8.75 25.30
C GLU A 338 2.23 -7.81 26.44
N GLY A 339 3.07 -8.31 27.32
CA GLY A 339 4.18 -7.54 27.84
C GLY A 339 5.17 -7.14 26.73
N VAL A 340 4.71 -6.80 25.52
CA VAL A 340 5.24 -5.62 24.87
C VAL A 340 4.66 -4.50 25.71
N ILE A 341 5.45 -4.12 26.71
CA ILE A 341 5.34 -2.77 27.22
C ILE A 341 5.26 -1.91 25.94
N PRO A 342 4.18 -1.12 25.73
CA PRO A 342 4.19 -0.15 24.63
C PRO A 342 5.57 0.47 24.69
N PRO A 343 6.32 0.53 23.57
CA PRO A 343 7.68 1.00 23.62
C PRO A 343 7.69 2.22 24.53
N THR A 344 8.47 2.13 25.62
CA THR A 344 8.31 3.02 26.78
C THR A 344 8.83 4.39 26.41
N TRP A 345 8.15 5.04 25.49
CA TRP A 345 8.23 6.46 25.31
C TRP A 345 7.58 7.02 26.56
N GLU A 346 8.35 7.79 27.31
CA GLU A 346 7.72 8.71 28.24
C GLU A 346 6.90 9.68 27.39
N ASP A 347 5.61 9.83 27.72
CA ASP A 347 4.76 10.86 27.12
C ASP A 347 5.54 12.19 27.18
N ALA A 348 5.53 12.93 26.09
CA ALA A 348 6.13 14.26 26.06
C ALA A 348 5.56 15.14 27.19
N ASP A 349 6.44 15.79 27.95
CA ASP A 349 6.05 16.70 29.04
C ASP A 349 5.14 17.84 28.56
N THR A 350 5.33 18.27 27.31
CA THR A 350 4.54 19.30 26.65
C THR A 350 4.34 18.99 25.16
N PRO A 351 3.15 19.26 24.59
CA PRO A 351 2.93 19.20 23.16
C PRO A 351 3.87 20.12 22.38
N PRO A 352 4.10 19.86 21.07
CA PRO A 352 4.94 20.73 20.27
C PRO A 352 4.40 22.15 20.16
N ALA A 353 5.28 23.16 20.30
CA ALA A 353 4.90 24.56 20.09
C ALA A 353 4.77 24.95 18.60
N ASN A 354 5.31 24.14 17.69
CA ASN A 354 5.21 24.33 16.24
C ASN A 354 4.47 23.13 15.62
N TYR A 355 3.99 23.27 14.39
CA TYR A 355 3.28 22.17 13.74
C TYR A 355 4.18 20.93 13.61
N VAL A 356 3.71 19.82 14.15
CA VAL A 356 4.18 18.47 13.85
C VAL A 356 2.94 17.71 13.43
N ILE A 357 2.80 17.51 12.12
CA ILE A 357 1.60 16.97 11.48
C ILE A 357 1.94 15.61 10.90
N ALA A 358 1.14 14.59 11.19
CA ALA A 358 1.34 13.24 10.69
C ALA A 358 0.23 12.86 9.71
N TYR A 359 0.57 12.40 8.50
CA TYR A 359 -0.37 11.61 7.72
C TYR A 359 -0.47 10.20 8.28
N LEU A 360 -1.71 9.74 8.46
CA LEU A 360 -2.06 8.37 8.82
C LEU A 360 -2.86 7.76 7.66
N ALA A 361 -2.25 6.86 6.89
CA ALA A 361 -3.00 6.02 5.96
C ALA A 361 -4.02 5.15 6.70
N GLY A 362 -5.27 5.22 6.27
CA GLY A 362 -6.37 4.39 6.74
C GLY A 362 -6.12 2.90 6.52
N TRP A 363 -5.37 2.54 5.47
CA TRP A 363 -4.98 1.15 5.20
C TRP A 363 -3.85 0.64 6.09
N SER A 364 -3.18 1.49 6.88
CA SER A 364 -2.11 1.04 7.77
C SER A 364 -2.62 0.07 8.85
N THR A 365 -3.85 0.25 9.32
CA THR A 365 -4.47 -0.64 10.33
C THR A 365 -4.75 -2.04 9.79
N LEU A 366 -4.97 -2.17 8.48
CA LEU A 366 -5.08 -3.48 7.80
C LEU A 366 -3.77 -4.27 7.81
N SER A 367 -2.65 -3.56 7.94
CA SER A 367 -1.31 -4.14 8.07
C SER A 367 -0.87 -4.32 9.53
N GLY A 368 -1.79 -4.15 10.48
CA GLY A 368 -1.55 -4.36 11.91
C GLY A 368 -1.01 -3.15 12.66
N TYR A 369 -1.05 -1.94 12.08
CA TYR A 369 -0.69 -0.71 12.79
C TYR A 369 -1.80 -0.32 13.79
N ASP A 370 -1.49 -0.30 15.08
CA ASP A 370 -2.43 0.01 16.16
C ASP A 370 -2.34 1.48 16.54
N LEU A 371 -3.42 2.24 16.27
CA LEU A 371 -3.43 3.69 16.48
C LEU A 371 -3.25 4.10 17.94
N MET A 372 -3.67 3.27 18.90
CA MET A 372 -3.58 3.58 20.33
C MET A 372 -2.22 3.23 20.94
N HIS A 373 -1.49 2.31 20.31
CA HIS A 373 -0.20 1.80 20.80
C HIS A 373 0.99 2.33 20.02
N ASP A 374 0.85 2.41 18.70
CA ASP A 374 1.96 2.73 17.80
C ASP A 374 2.04 4.23 17.51
N ILE A 375 0.97 5.01 17.73
CA ILE A 375 1.00 6.48 17.63
C ILE A 375 1.23 7.12 18.99
N ASP A 376 2.36 7.81 19.12
CA ASP A 376 2.59 8.73 20.23
C ASP A 376 2.16 10.17 19.88
N ALA A 377 0.87 10.43 20.09
CA ALA A 377 0.28 11.74 19.82
C ALA A 377 0.66 12.82 20.85
N SER A 378 1.41 12.51 21.92
CA SER A 378 1.98 13.54 22.79
C SER A 378 3.01 14.42 22.04
N ARG A 379 3.61 13.87 20.98
CA ARG A 379 4.62 14.51 20.12
C ARG A 379 4.03 15.13 18.85
N LEU A 380 2.72 15.01 18.65
CA LEU A 380 2.01 15.51 17.48
C LEU A 380 1.09 16.67 17.84
N THR A 381 0.94 17.58 16.88
CA THR A 381 -0.09 18.62 16.92
C THR A 381 -1.34 18.20 16.16
N HIS A 382 -1.15 17.56 15.00
CA HIS A 382 -2.21 17.18 14.08
C HIS A 382 -1.97 15.77 13.52
N ILE A 383 -3.06 15.06 13.26
CA ILE A 383 -3.09 13.90 12.37
C ILE A 383 -4.00 14.20 11.19
N ASN A 384 -3.47 14.10 9.98
CA ASN A 384 -4.25 14.08 8.75
C ASN A 384 -4.61 12.63 8.44
N TYR A 385 -5.89 12.26 8.54
CA TYR A 385 -6.34 10.93 8.16
C TYR A 385 -6.44 10.82 6.63
N ALA A 386 -5.70 9.87 6.05
CA ALA A 386 -5.60 9.66 4.62
C ALA A 386 -6.35 8.37 4.21
N PHE A 387 -7.32 8.37 3.32
CA PHE A 387 -7.90 9.52 2.63
C PHE A 387 -9.43 9.44 2.61
N GLY A 388 -10.07 10.60 2.57
CA GLY A 388 -11.39 10.77 1.96
C GLY A 388 -11.27 10.93 0.45
N LEU A 389 -12.33 10.59 -0.29
CA LEU A 389 -12.39 10.72 -1.74
C LEU A 389 -13.55 11.62 -2.15
N ILE A 390 -13.52 12.13 -3.38
CA ILE A 390 -14.66 12.84 -3.97
C ILE A 390 -15.47 11.84 -4.81
N GLY A 391 -16.76 11.68 -4.50
CA GLY A 391 -17.71 10.89 -5.26
C GLY A 391 -18.08 11.51 -6.61
N SER A 392 -18.71 10.74 -7.49
CA SER A 392 -19.23 11.25 -8.77
C SER A 392 -20.40 12.22 -8.60
N ASP A 393 -20.99 12.28 -7.41
CA ASP A 393 -21.96 13.28 -6.96
C ASP A 393 -21.31 14.55 -6.40
N LEU A 394 -19.99 14.68 -6.54
CA LEU A 394 -19.16 15.80 -6.08
C LEU A 394 -19.16 15.98 -4.56
N LYS A 395 -19.49 14.92 -3.80
CA LYS A 395 -19.45 14.93 -2.34
C LYS A 395 -18.28 14.15 -1.80
N ILE A 396 -17.80 14.50 -0.62
CA ILE A 396 -16.83 13.66 0.09
C ILE A 396 -17.45 12.28 0.41
N LYS A 397 -16.65 11.23 0.28
CA LYS A 397 -16.95 9.87 0.72
C LYS A 397 -15.73 9.25 1.41
N MET A 398 -15.99 8.27 2.26
CA MET A 398 -14.96 7.37 2.80
C MET A 398 -14.27 6.61 1.66
N SER A 399 -12.96 6.41 1.77
CA SER A 399 -12.22 5.56 0.82
C SER A 399 -12.53 4.08 1.11
N ASP A 400 -12.64 3.72 2.39
CA ASP A 400 -13.03 2.40 2.85
C ASP A 400 -14.20 2.50 3.86
N PRO A 401 -15.45 2.36 3.40
CA PRO A 401 -16.63 2.47 4.27
C PRO A 401 -16.72 1.41 5.39
N VAL A 402 -15.89 0.36 5.35
CA VAL A 402 -15.83 -0.67 6.38
C VAL A 402 -14.81 -0.30 7.45
N ASN A 403 -13.60 0.09 7.03
CA ASN A 403 -12.48 0.32 7.94
C ASN A 403 -12.37 1.75 8.45
N ASP A 404 -12.74 2.75 7.65
CA ASP A 404 -12.66 4.17 8.04
C ASP A 404 -13.44 4.47 9.34
N PRO A 405 -14.70 4.00 9.52
CA PRO A 405 -15.43 4.24 10.77
C PRO A 405 -14.75 3.67 12.02
N ILE A 406 -14.04 2.54 11.89
CA ILE A 406 -13.29 1.93 12.99
C ILE A 406 -12.10 2.82 13.35
N ASN A 407 -11.34 3.24 12.34
CA ASN A 407 -10.20 4.12 12.52
C ASN A 407 -10.61 5.48 13.12
N PHE A 408 -11.77 6.04 12.72
CA PHE A 408 -12.29 7.28 13.28
C PHE A 408 -12.63 7.15 14.76
N ALA A 409 -13.19 6.01 15.18
CA ALA A 409 -13.47 5.73 16.58
C ALA A 409 -12.18 5.63 17.41
N GLU A 410 -11.12 5.01 16.87
CA GLU A 410 -9.81 4.95 17.53
C GLU A 410 -9.14 6.34 17.60
N LEU A 411 -9.23 7.15 16.54
CA LEU A 411 -8.77 8.55 16.58
C LEU A 411 -9.49 9.38 17.63
N ALA A 412 -10.80 9.15 17.83
CA ALA A 412 -11.55 9.81 18.90
C ALA A 412 -11.00 9.44 20.28
N LYS A 413 -10.71 8.16 20.53
CA LYS A 413 -10.05 7.71 21.78
C LYS A 413 -8.65 8.30 21.94
N LEU A 414 -7.89 8.43 20.85
CA LEU A 414 -6.57 9.04 20.89
C LEU A 414 -6.65 10.52 21.29
N LYS A 415 -7.67 11.25 20.84
CA LYS A 415 -7.95 12.64 21.28
C LYS A 415 -8.42 12.73 22.73
N GLU A 416 -9.14 11.73 23.24
CA GLU A 416 -9.46 11.66 24.67
C GLU A 416 -8.19 11.50 25.52
N LYS A 417 -7.23 10.70 25.04
CA LYS A 417 -5.91 10.53 25.68
C LYS A 417 -5.04 11.79 25.55
N TYR A 418 -5.09 12.46 24.39
CA TYR A 418 -4.29 13.64 24.07
C TYR A 418 -5.18 14.82 23.64
N PRO A 419 -5.76 15.59 24.58
CA PRO A 419 -6.76 16.62 24.26
C PRO A 419 -6.26 17.79 23.40
N HIS A 420 -4.95 17.99 23.30
CA HIS A 420 -4.36 18.99 22.40
C HIS A 420 -4.39 18.57 20.93
N LEU A 421 -4.44 17.26 20.67
CA LEU A 421 -4.37 16.69 19.33
C LEU A 421 -5.56 17.14 18.48
N LYS A 422 -5.26 17.59 17.26
CA LYS A 422 -6.25 17.89 16.23
C LYS A 422 -6.23 16.79 15.17
N THR A 423 -7.40 16.45 14.65
CA THR A 423 -7.51 15.51 13.51
C THR A 423 -8.13 16.24 12.33
N THR A 424 -7.58 16.05 11.14
CA THR A 424 -8.17 16.53 9.88
C THR A 424 -8.44 15.34 8.97
N ILE A 425 -9.40 15.48 8.06
CA ILE A 425 -9.58 14.52 6.97
C ILE A 425 -8.81 15.04 5.75
N ALA A 426 -7.84 14.27 5.25
CA ALA A 426 -7.17 14.55 4.00
C ALA A 426 -7.99 13.98 2.85
N ILE A 427 -8.38 14.82 1.89
CA ILE A 427 -9.17 14.41 0.73
C ILE A 427 -8.24 14.36 -0.47
N GLY A 428 -8.24 13.24 -1.20
CA GLY A 428 -7.43 13.10 -2.42
C GLY A 428 -6.28 12.11 -2.27
N GLY A 429 -5.06 12.63 -2.42
CA GLY A 429 -3.84 11.86 -2.64
C GLY A 429 -3.72 11.41 -4.10
N TRP A 430 -2.57 10.81 -4.43
CA TRP A 430 -2.21 10.42 -5.79
C TRP A 430 -3.30 9.66 -6.56
N GLY A 431 -3.95 8.64 -5.99
CA GLY A 431 -5.08 7.95 -6.63
C GLY A 431 -6.48 8.39 -6.21
N GLY A 432 -6.62 9.44 -5.40
CA GLY A 432 -7.90 10.01 -5.00
C GLY A 432 -8.25 11.34 -5.66
N SER A 433 -7.40 11.84 -6.54
CA SER A 433 -7.49 13.22 -7.06
C SER A 433 -8.37 13.43 -8.31
N ALA A 434 -8.95 12.36 -8.86
CA ALA A 434 -9.60 12.39 -10.18
C ALA A 434 -10.76 13.39 -10.32
N ASN A 435 -11.55 13.62 -9.26
CA ASN A 435 -12.79 14.42 -9.32
C ASN A 435 -12.64 15.87 -8.80
N PHE A 436 -11.41 16.32 -8.51
CA PHE A 436 -11.21 17.68 -8.01
C PHE A 436 -11.52 18.75 -9.05
N SER A 437 -11.15 18.52 -10.31
CA SER A 437 -11.44 19.46 -11.41
C SER A 437 -12.94 19.73 -11.51
N GLU A 438 -13.77 18.68 -11.48
CA GLU A 438 -15.22 18.79 -11.51
C GLU A 438 -15.79 19.45 -10.24
N ALA A 439 -15.28 19.08 -9.06
CA ALA A 439 -15.69 19.68 -7.79
C ALA A 439 -15.35 21.18 -7.70
N SER A 440 -14.31 21.63 -8.40
CA SER A 440 -13.88 23.03 -8.43
C SER A 440 -14.57 23.88 -9.51
N ALA A 441 -15.14 23.23 -10.54
CA ALA A 441 -15.44 23.81 -11.84
C ALA A 441 -16.38 25.02 -11.84
N ASN A 442 -17.34 25.09 -10.92
CA ASN A 442 -18.30 26.19 -10.84
C ASN A 442 -18.85 26.35 -9.41
N GLU A 443 -19.62 27.41 -9.17
CA GLU A 443 -20.13 27.74 -7.83
C GLU A 443 -21.03 26.64 -7.23
N GLU A 444 -21.88 26.01 -8.04
CA GLU A 444 -22.76 24.93 -7.59
C GLU A 444 -21.96 23.68 -7.19
N ALA A 445 -20.97 23.30 -8.01
CA ALA A 445 -20.06 22.18 -7.73
C ALA A 445 -19.25 22.43 -6.44
N ARG A 446 -18.63 23.60 -6.33
CA ARG A 446 -17.84 23.99 -5.14
C ARG A 446 -18.68 24.00 -3.88
N THR A 447 -19.90 24.53 -3.96
CA THR A 447 -20.82 24.57 -2.82
C THR A 447 -21.25 23.16 -2.43
N THR A 448 -21.59 22.31 -3.40
CA THR A 448 -21.97 20.91 -3.15
C THR A 448 -20.86 20.15 -2.42
N PHE A 449 -19.63 20.29 -2.90
CA PHE A 449 -18.48 19.67 -2.27
C PHE A 449 -18.22 20.25 -0.87
N ALA A 450 -18.14 21.58 -0.74
CA ALA A 450 -17.85 22.24 0.53
C ALA A 450 -18.91 21.94 1.62
N ASP A 451 -20.19 21.96 1.27
CA ASP A 451 -21.27 21.60 2.20
C ASP A 451 -21.13 20.15 2.67
N SER A 452 -20.79 19.22 1.76
CA SER A 452 -20.58 17.81 2.13
C SER A 452 -19.35 17.61 3.02
N VAL A 453 -18.28 18.39 2.82
CA VAL A 453 -17.08 18.36 3.66
C VAL A 453 -17.41 18.84 5.06
N VAL A 454 -18.14 19.95 5.20
CA VAL A 454 -18.61 20.45 6.50
C VAL A 454 -19.47 19.42 7.22
N GLU A 455 -20.43 18.81 6.51
CA GLU A 455 -21.28 17.75 7.07
C GLU A 455 -20.43 16.56 7.56
N PHE A 456 -19.43 16.14 6.78
CA PHE A 456 -18.56 15.01 7.12
C PHE A 456 -17.71 15.29 8.36
N ILE A 457 -17.04 16.45 8.43
CA ILE A 457 -16.16 16.75 9.57
C ILE A 457 -16.94 16.89 10.88
N VAL A 458 -18.14 17.47 10.84
CA VAL A 458 -19.02 17.59 12.01
C VAL A 458 -19.53 16.21 12.43
N THR A 459 -19.96 15.39 11.47
CA THR A 459 -20.50 14.04 11.74
C THR A 459 -19.46 13.12 12.36
N HIS A 460 -18.20 13.21 11.91
CA HIS A 460 -17.12 12.30 12.33
C HIS A 460 -16.14 12.91 13.33
N GLY A 461 -16.38 14.14 13.80
CA GLY A 461 -15.60 14.76 14.88
C GLY A 461 -14.19 15.23 14.48
N PHE A 462 -13.99 15.56 13.20
CA PHE A 462 -12.74 16.15 12.70
C PHE A 462 -12.65 17.65 13.02
N ASN A 463 -11.43 18.15 13.21
CA ASN A 463 -11.12 19.54 13.48
C ASN A 463 -10.81 20.36 12.21
N GLY A 464 -10.90 19.76 11.03
CA GLY A 464 -10.68 20.45 9.78
C GLY A 464 -10.52 19.49 8.61
N VAL A 465 -10.13 20.05 7.47
CA VAL A 465 -9.92 19.35 6.20
C VAL A 465 -8.60 19.77 5.57
N ASP A 466 -7.93 18.81 4.96
CA ASP A 466 -6.76 19.01 4.12
C ASP A 466 -7.09 18.58 2.69
N LEU A 467 -6.78 19.40 1.69
CA LEU A 467 -6.91 18.99 0.28
C LEU A 467 -5.56 18.57 -0.27
N ASP A 468 -5.46 17.29 -0.61
CA ASP A 468 -4.30 16.70 -1.27
C ASP A 468 -4.64 16.45 -2.74
N TRP A 469 -4.77 17.55 -3.51
CA TRP A 469 -5.05 17.49 -4.94
C TRP A 469 -3.74 17.33 -5.71
N GLU A 470 -3.58 16.17 -6.34
CA GLU A 470 -2.39 15.80 -7.12
C GLU A 470 -2.67 15.63 -8.63
N TYR A 471 -2.55 16.65 -9.49
CA TYR A 471 -2.27 18.06 -9.18
C TYR A 471 -3.15 18.98 -10.03
N PRO A 472 -3.53 20.18 -9.52
CA PRO A 472 -4.22 21.19 -10.32
C PRO A 472 -3.48 21.46 -11.64
N VAL A 473 -4.23 21.61 -12.72
CA VAL A 473 -3.76 21.92 -14.09
C VAL A 473 -3.04 20.77 -14.78
N THR A 474 -2.06 20.13 -14.16
CA THR A 474 -1.24 19.12 -14.83
C THR A 474 -1.82 17.72 -14.76
N GLY A 475 -2.68 17.44 -13.78
CA GLY A 475 -2.91 16.07 -13.34
C GLY A 475 -1.64 15.47 -12.72
N GLY A 476 -1.80 14.31 -12.10
CA GLY A 476 -0.73 13.57 -11.45
C GLY A 476 -1.04 12.09 -11.52
N GLY A 477 -1.73 11.58 -10.50
CA GLY A 477 -1.98 10.16 -10.38
C GLY A 477 -3.18 9.63 -11.17
N PRO A 478 -3.53 8.35 -10.96
CA PRO A 478 -4.50 7.64 -11.77
C PRO A 478 -5.85 8.35 -11.89
N GLY A 479 -6.40 8.39 -13.11
CA GLY A 479 -7.71 8.97 -13.39
C GLY A 479 -7.75 10.50 -13.41
N THR A 480 -6.63 11.19 -13.19
CA THR A 480 -6.53 12.64 -13.34
C THR A 480 -6.21 13.02 -14.79
N TYR A 481 -6.72 14.17 -15.23
CA TYR A 481 -6.45 14.71 -16.57
C TYR A 481 -6.02 16.17 -16.47
N PRO A 482 -5.09 16.63 -17.32
CA PRO A 482 -4.72 18.04 -17.34
C PRO A 482 -5.93 18.93 -17.64
N ASN A 483 -6.20 19.92 -16.79
CA ASN A 483 -7.28 20.87 -16.97
C ASN A 483 -6.82 22.30 -16.67
N PRO A 484 -6.58 23.16 -17.68
CA PRO A 484 -6.08 24.51 -17.47
C PRO A 484 -7.03 25.39 -16.65
N ASP A 485 -8.33 25.09 -16.64
CA ASP A 485 -9.31 25.86 -15.86
C ASP A 485 -9.10 25.70 -14.35
N ASP A 486 -8.44 24.63 -13.90
CA ASP A 486 -8.07 24.42 -12.50
C ASP A 486 -7.25 25.60 -11.93
N TYR A 487 -6.48 26.30 -12.78
CA TYR A 487 -5.70 27.47 -12.39
C TYR A 487 -6.59 28.52 -11.72
N ASP A 488 -7.73 28.84 -12.33
CA ASP A 488 -8.69 29.83 -11.82
C ASP A 488 -9.66 29.21 -10.80
N HIS A 489 -9.96 27.92 -10.91
CA HIS A 489 -10.94 27.25 -10.05
C HIS A 489 -10.39 26.86 -8.68
N PHE A 490 -9.11 26.52 -8.56
CA PHE A 490 -8.52 26.07 -7.30
C PHE A 490 -8.60 27.13 -6.18
N PRO A 491 -8.25 28.41 -6.39
CA PRO A 491 -8.45 29.44 -5.37
C PRO A 491 -9.92 29.67 -4.99
N LEU A 492 -10.83 29.52 -5.95
CA LEU A 492 -12.27 29.67 -5.69
C LEU A 492 -12.81 28.51 -4.84
N LEU A 493 -12.32 27.29 -5.07
CA LEU A 493 -12.63 26.13 -4.24
C LEU A 493 -12.21 26.36 -2.78
N LEU A 494 -10.98 26.79 -2.57
CA LEU A 494 -10.46 27.07 -1.24
C LEU A 494 -11.21 28.21 -0.54
N LYS A 495 -11.56 29.26 -1.29
CA LYS A 495 -12.42 30.34 -0.79
C LYS A 495 -13.77 29.81 -0.30
N THR A 496 -14.47 29.03 -1.13
CA THR A 496 -15.79 28.48 -0.78
C THR A 496 -15.70 27.55 0.44
N LEU A 497 -14.67 26.70 0.52
CA LEU A 497 -14.45 25.87 1.71
C LEU A 497 -14.22 26.71 2.97
N ARG A 498 -13.37 27.74 2.90
CA ARG A 498 -13.10 28.62 4.05
C ARG A 498 -14.36 29.29 4.57
N GLU A 499 -15.18 29.86 3.67
CA GLU A 499 -16.46 30.50 4.00
C GLU A 499 -17.41 29.53 4.71
N LYS A 500 -17.54 28.30 4.19
CA LYS A 500 -18.42 27.27 4.78
C LYS A 500 -17.92 26.75 6.13
N LEU A 501 -16.60 26.57 6.27
CA LEU A 501 -15.97 26.18 7.52
C LEU A 501 -16.09 27.27 8.59
N ASP A 502 -15.96 28.55 8.22
CA ASP A 502 -16.14 29.67 9.13
C ASP A 502 -17.60 29.80 9.57
N GLU A 503 -18.57 29.67 8.66
CA GLU A 503 -20.00 29.66 9.00
C GLU A 503 -20.36 28.54 9.99
N GLN A 504 -19.81 27.34 9.80
CA GLN A 504 -20.02 26.24 10.74
C GLN A 504 -19.27 26.47 12.06
N GLY A 505 -18.05 27.00 11.99
CA GLY A 505 -17.24 27.32 13.16
C GLY A 505 -17.89 28.34 14.09
N GLU A 506 -18.55 29.37 13.54
CA GLU A 506 -19.33 30.34 14.31
C GLU A 506 -20.48 29.67 15.09
N LYS A 507 -21.15 28.67 14.49
CA LYS A 507 -22.24 27.92 15.14
C LYS A 507 -21.73 27.05 16.28
N ASP A 508 -20.57 26.43 16.09
CA ASP A 508 -20.00 25.46 17.02
C ASP A 508 -19.09 26.10 18.08
N GLY A 509 -18.72 27.38 17.91
CA GLY A 509 -17.77 28.08 18.77
C GLY A 509 -16.33 27.59 18.62
N VAL A 510 -15.97 27.08 17.43
CA VAL A 510 -14.63 26.55 17.11
C VAL A 510 -14.14 27.08 15.77
N ARG A 511 -12.83 27.05 15.53
CA ARG A 511 -12.26 27.28 14.19
C ARG A 511 -11.85 25.95 13.58
N TYR A 512 -12.48 25.56 12.48
CA TYR A 512 -12.06 24.40 11.69
C TYR A 512 -10.88 24.76 10.79
N SER A 513 -9.84 23.92 10.76
CA SER A 513 -8.67 24.16 9.93
C SER A 513 -8.93 23.83 8.46
N LEU A 514 -8.34 24.62 7.55
CA LEU A 514 -8.26 24.34 6.12
C LEU A 514 -6.78 24.40 5.69
N SER A 515 -6.29 23.30 5.12
CA SER A 515 -4.94 23.20 4.57
C SER A 515 -4.93 22.51 3.20
N ILE A 516 -3.77 22.54 2.55
CA ILE A 516 -3.50 21.73 1.36
C ILE A 516 -2.17 21.00 1.52
N ALA A 517 -2.04 19.86 0.83
CA ALA A 517 -0.77 19.29 0.45
C ALA A 517 -0.37 19.79 -0.95
N GLY A 518 0.83 20.37 -1.05
CA GLY A 518 1.34 20.96 -2.28
C GLY A 518 2.61 20.29 -2.76
N ALA A 519 2.74 20.09 -4.08
CA ALA A 519 3.93 19.45 -4.63
C ALA A 519 5.17 20.33 -4.50
N ALA A 520 6.33 19.71 -4.31
CA ALA A 520 7.60 20.42 -4.15
C ALA A 520 8.22 20.97 -5.45
N ASN A 521 7.50 20.99 -6.59
CA ASN A 521 8.04 21.43 -7.88
C ASN A 521 7.51 22.81 -8.30
N THR A 522 8.26 23.51 -9.17
CA THR A 522 7.90 24.85 -9.66
C THR A 522 6.64 24.88 -10.53
N GLY A 523 6.29 23.76 -11.16
CA GLY A 523 5.05 23.63 -11.94
C GLY A 523 3.82 23.79 -11.05
N TYR A 524 3.79 23.13 -9.89
CA TYR A 524 2.71 23.27 -8.92
C TYR A 524 2.59 24.71 -8.42
N VAL A 525 3.70 25.33 -8.04
CA VAL A 525 3.74 26.74 -7.61
C VAL A 525 3.17 27.67 -8.68
N ALA A 526 3.55 27.46 -9.94
CA ALA A 526 3.07 28.26 -11.07
C ALA A 526 1.58 28.05 -11.39
N ASN A 527 1.02 26.88 -11.04
CA ASN A 527 -0.33 26.49 -11.42
C ASN A 527 -1.40 26.72 -10.35
N THR A 528 -1.02 27.12 -9.14
CA THR A 528 -1.93 27.14 -7.97
C THR A 528 -2.16 28.51 -7.36
N GLN A 529 -1.61 29.58 -7.95
CA GLN A 529 -1.81 30.96 -7.49
C GLN A 529 -1.56 31.13 -5.98
N LEU A 530 -0.43 30.63 -5.47
CA LEU A 530 -0.18 30.49 -4.03
C LEU A 530 -0.35 31.78 -3.20
N GLY A 531 0.03 32.95 -3.74
CA GLY A 531 -0.18 34.24 -3.07
C GLY A 531 -1.65 34.68 -2.96
N LEU A 532 -2.57 34.02 -3.67
CA LEU A 532 -4.03 34.18 -3.49
C LEU A 532 -4.62 33.06 -2.63
N THR A 533 -4.19 31.82 -2.83
CA THR A 533 -4.76 30.66 -2.11
C THR A 533 -4.41 30.67 -0.62
N GLU A 534 -3.19 31.10 -0.25
CA GLU A 534 -2.74 31.10 1.15
C GLU A 534 -3.67 31.88 2.08
N LYS A 535 -4.37 32.90 1.56
CA LYS A 535 -5.32 33.74 2.32
C LYS A 535 -6.49 32.96 2.90
N TYR A 536 -6.85 31.84 2.28
CA TYR A 536 -7.93 30.97 2.73
C TYR A 536 -7.42 29.81 3.59
N LEU A 537 -6.11 29.60 3.65
CA LEU A 537 -5.50 28.46 4.32
C LEU A 537 -4.93 28.87 5.67
N ASP A 538 -5.08 27.99 6.66
CA ASP A 538 -4.38 28.11 7.93
C ASP A 538 -2.88 27.78 7.75
N TYR A 539 -2.57 26.79 6.90
CA TYR A 539 -1.20 26.43 6.51
C TYR A 539 -1.16 25.62 5.21
N ILE A 540 0.03 25.51 4.60
CA ILE A 540 0.33 24.72 3.41
C ILE A 540 1.40 23.69 3.74
N GLN A 541 1.12 22.41 3.46
CA GLN A 541 2.02 21.29 3.68
C GLN A 541 2.74 20.96 2.39
N VAL A 542 4.01 21.33 2.27
CA VAL A 542 4.78 21.08 1.04
C VAL A 542 5.35 19.67 1.10
N MET A 543 5.02 18.83 0.13
CA MET A 543 5.52 17.47 -0.02
C MET A 543 6.99 17.49 -0.48
N THR A 544 7.90 17.95 0.37
CA THR A 544 9.35 18.05 0.12
C THR A 544 10.07 16.71 0.28
N TYR A 545 9.45 15.69 -0.31
CA TYR A 545 9.92 14.34 -0.57
C TYR A 545 9.45 13.98 -1.99
N ASP A 546 9.83 12.82 -2.51
CA ASP A 546 9.63 12.48 -3.91
C ASP A 546 10.20 13.55 -4.85
N ILE A 547 11.30 14.17 -4.42
CA ILE A 547 12.04 15.15 -5.22
C ILE A 547 12.82 14.41 -6.31
N HIS A 548 13.43 13.28 -5.95
CA HIS A 548 13.99 12.31 -6.88
C HIS A 548 13.44 10.92 -6.56
N GLY A 549 13.23 10.10 -7.59
CA GLY A 549 12.60 8.81 -7.41
C GLY A 549 12.69 7.91 -8.62
N PRO A 550 12.00 6.75 -8.58
CA PRO A 550 12.02 5.73 -9.63
C PRO A 550 11.54 6.15 -11.03
N TRP A 551 11.00 7.35 -11.18
CA TRP A 551 10.59 7.95 -12.46
C TRP A 551 11.74 8.64 -13.21
N GLU A 552 12.90 8.83 -12.59
CA GLU A 552 14.09 9.43 -13.22
C GLU A 552 15.02 8.38 -13.85
N GLU A 553 15.99 8.79 -14.67
CA GLU A 553 16.94 7.84 -15.29
C GLU A 553 18.00 7.32 -14.31
N LEU A 554 18.23 8.02 -13.20
CA LEU A 554 19.31 7.76 -12.26
C LEU A 554 18.75 7.56 -10.86
N ALA A 555 19.37 6.66 -10.09
CA ALA A 555 19.06 6.49 -8.67
C ALA A 555 19.62 7.69 -7.89
N ASP A 556 18.77 8.55 -7.33
CA ASP A 556 19.18 9.71 -6.54
C ASP A 556 18.45 9.74 -5.18
N LEU A 557 18.66 10.80 -4.41
CA LEU A 557 18.17 10.96 -3.06
C LEU A 557 16.71 11.46 -3.04
N ASN A 558 15.85 10.82 -2.26
CA ASN A 558 14.40 11.06 -2.20
C ASN A 558 14.07 12.50 -1.79
N ALA A 559 14.71 12.96 -0.71
CA ALA A 559 14.44 14.26 -0.11
C ALA A 559 15.74 14.99 0.31
N PRO A 560 16.61 15.37 -0.64
CA PRO A 560 17.84 16.08 -0.35
C PRO A 560 17.54 17.48 0.19
N LEU A 561 18.09 17.84 1.36
CA LEU A 561 17.81 19.14 1.98
C LEU A 561 18.31 20.29 1.10
N TYR A 562 19.57 20.19 0.67
CA TYR A 562 20.18 21.13 -0.27
C TYR A 562 20.46 20.46 -1.61
N ASP A 563 20.68 21.28 -2.63
CA ASP A 563 21.05 20.78 -3.94
C ASP A 563 22.53 20.35 -4.01
N ASP A 564 22.91 19.62 -5.06
CA ASP A 564 24.33 19.43 -5.38
C ASP A 564 24.87 20.63 -6.16
N ASN A 565 25.19 21.70 -5.43
CA ASN A 565 25.89 22.88 -5.95
C ASN A 565 25.19 23.50 -7.17
N GLY A 566 23.88 23.71 -7.11
CA GLY A 566 23.09 24.27 -8.20
C GLY A 566 22.45 23.26 -9.15
N LYS A 567 22.84 21.97 -9.10
CA LYS A 567 22.56 21.02 -10.20
C LYS A 567 21.28 20.21 -10.07
N THR A 568 20.79 20.00 -8.86
CA THR A 568 19.60 19.17 -8.59
C THR A 568 18.50 20.00 -7.94
N TRP A 569 17.30 19.44 -7.92
CA TRP A 569 16.21 20.00 -7.12
C TRP A 569 16.39 19.58 -5.65
N SER A 570 15.78 20.30 -4.72
CA SER A 570 15.98 20.07 -3.27
C SER A 570 14.84 20.65 -2.43
N VAL A 571 14.80 20.24 -1.17
CA VAL A 571 13.86 20.77 -0.17
C VAL A 571 14.00 22.28 -0.04
N ASP A 572 15.23 22.82 0.08
CA ASP A 572 15.48 24.26 0.22
C ASP A 572 14.98 25.04 -1.02
N LYS A 573 15.18 24.51 -2.24
CA LYS A 573 14.65 25.12 -3.47
C LYS A 573 13.12 25.10 -3.52
N ALA A 574 12.50 24.00 -3.12
CA ALA A 574 11.05 23.90 -3.06
C ALA A 574 10.47 24.91 -2.06
N VAL A 575 11.03 24.97 -0.85
CA VAL A 575 10.66 25.96 0.18
C VAL A 575 10.82 27.39 -0.35
N GLN A 576 11.95 27.70 -0.99
CA GLN A 576 12.19 29.03 -1.55
C GLN A 576 11.17 29.38 -2.63
N ALA A 577 10.78 28.43 -3.49
CA ALA A 577 9.78 28.68 -4.53
C ALA A 577 8.40 29.06 -3.95
N TYR A 578 7.99 28.48 -2.82
CA TYR A 578 6.75 28.85 -2.13
C TYR A 578 6.85 30.24 -1.47
N LEU A 579 7.99 30.56 -0.86
CA LEU A 579 8.25 31.88 -0.28
C LEU A 579 8.24 32.97 -1.36
N ASP A 580 8.90 32.73 -2.50
CA ASP A 580 8.94 33.63 -3.65
C ASP A 580 7.55 33.82 -4.28
N ALA A 581 6.67 32.83 -4.15
CA ALA A 581 5.26 32.90 -4.58
C ALA A 581 4.36 33.66 -3.58
N GLY A 582 4.91 34.16 -2.48
CA GLY A 582 4.22 35.01 -1.51
C GLY A 582 3.59 34.27 -0.34
N VAL A 583 3.89 32.99 -0.13
CA VAL A 583 3.39 32.24 1.05
C VAL A 583 4.12 32.72 2.31
N PRO A 584 3.42 33.14 3.38
CA PRO A 584 4.05 33.50 4.65
C PRO A 584 4.82 32.31 5.25
N LYS A 585 6.04 32.55 5.74
CA LYS A 585 6.92 31.50 6.28
C LYS A 585 6.24 30.69 7.39
N GLU A 586 5.49 31.35 8.27
CA GLU A 586 4.77 30.74 9.39
C GLU A 586 3.62 29.82 8.97
N LYS A 587 3.13 29.95 7.73
CA LYS A 587 2.12 29.06 7.14
C LYS A 587 2.74 27.88 6.38
N LEU A 588 4.04 27.88 6.15
CA LEU A 588 4.70 26.84 5.36
C LEU A 588 5.16 25.68 6.25
N ILE A 589 4.61 24.50 6.00
CA ILE A 589 4.92 23.25 6.72
C ILE A 589 5.76 22.38 5.79
N MET A 590 6.96 22.01 6.21
CA MET A 590 7.89 21.24 5.39
C MET A 590 7.66 19.73 5.54
N GLY A 591 7.47 19.03 4.43
CA GLY A 591 7.30 17.58 4.38
C GLY A 591 8.59 16.81 4.64
N VAL A 592 8.50 15.72 5.40
CA VAL A 592 9.60 14.77 5.64
C VAL A 592 9.13 13.33 5.41
N PRO A 593 9.90 12.49 4.69
CA PRO A 593 9.51 11.12 4.40
C PRO A 593 9.97 10.17 5.50
N PHE A 594 9.09 9.29 5.96
CA PHE A 594 9.43 8.14 6.81
C PHE A 594 9.66 6.87 5.97
N TYR A 595 10.12 7.08 4.74
CA TYR A 595 10.34 6.06 3.73
C TYR A 595 11.44 6.48 2.76
N GLY A 596 11.73 5.59 1.84
CA GLY A 596 12.68 5.82 0.79
C GLY A 596 12.48 4.89 -0.40
N TYR A 597 13.50 4.84 -1.25
CA TYR A 597 13.50 4.04 -2.47
C TYR A 597 14.73 3.14 -2.53
N THR A 598 14.49 1.91 -2.97
CA THR A 598 15.51 0.91 -3.29
C THR A 598 15.76 0.88 -4.80
N TYR A 599 16.99 0.60 -5.19
CA TYR A 599 17.41 0.53 -6.59
C TYR A 599 18.42 -0.61 -6.79
N ASP A 600 18.24 -1.38 -7.86
CA ASP A 600 19.21 -2.33 -8.38
C ASP A 600 20.10 -1.63 -9.42
N VAL A 601 21.20 -1.03 -8.95
CA VAL A 601 22.06 -0.19 -9.78
C VAL A 601 22.97 -1.02 -10.69
N GLN A 602 23.24 -0.51 -11.89
CA GLN A 602 24.08 -1.17 -12.88
C GLN A 602 25.58 -1.05 -12.59
N SER A 603 25.96 -0.12 -11.72
CA SER A 603 27.34 0.21 -11.39
C SER A 603 27.47 0.50 -9.90
N ASN A 604 28.59 0.05 -9.33
CA ASN A 604 28.96 0.38 -7.94
C ASN A 604 29.73 1.71 -7.84
N GLU A 605 29.96 2.40 -8.95
CA GLU A 605 30.55 3.73 -8.94
C GLU A 605 29.72 4.68 -8.07
N ASN A 606 30.42 5.59 -7.37
CA ASN A 606 29.82 6.52 -6.42
C ASN A 606 28.88 5.84 -5.40
N ASN A 607 29.16 4.58 -5.02
CA ASN A 607 28.35 3.79 -4.10
C ASN A 607 26.87 3.71 -4.52
N GLY A 608 26.61 3.59 -5.82
CA GLY A 608 25.27 3.49 -6.40
C GLY A 608 24.52 4.83 -6.53
N LEU A 609 24.98 5.89 -5.87
CA LEU A 609 24.38 7.22 -6.02
C LEU A 609 24.61 7.76 -7.43
N ARG A 610 23.53 8.19 -8.08
CA ARG A 610 23.44 8.70 -9.46
C ARG A 610 23.90 7.70 -10.51
N GLN A 611 23.67 6.42 -10.24
CA GLN A 611 23.89 5.36 -11.20
C GLN A 611 22.57 4.97 -11.87
N LYS A 612 22.67 4.53 -13.13
CA LYS A 612 21.55 3.88 -13.80
C LYS A 612 21.16 2.61 -13.07
N TYR A 613 19.88 2.25 -13.10
CA TYR A 613 19.36 1.06 -12.44
C TYR A 613 18.46 0.26 -13.38
N ILE A 614 18.21 -0.99 -13.00
CA ILE A 614 17.35 -1.93 -13.76
C ILE A 614 16.12 -2.38 -12.98
N GLY A 615 16.05 -2.04 -11.69
CA GLY A 615 14.94 -2.34 -10.80
C GLY A 615 14.89 -1.31 -9.68
N SER A 616 13.70 -1.06 -9.17
CA SER A 616 13.45 -0.13 -8.07
C SER A 616 12.15 -0.47 -7.35
N GLY A 617 11.99 0.07 -6.14
CA GLY A 617 10.77 -0.04 -5.33
C GLY A 617 10.83 0.81 -4.06
N SER A 618 9.69 1.07 -3.42
CA SER A 618 9.64 1.80 -2.16
C SER A 618 10.05 0.93 -0.97
N VAL A 619 10.52 1.57 0.11
CA VAL A 619 10.84 0.90 1.38
C VAL A 619 10.55 1.83 2.54
N THR A 620 9.86 1.31 3.56
CA THR A 620 9.56 2.05 4.80
C THR A 620 10.82 2.17 5.66
N TYR A 621 10.94 3.23 6.47
CA TYR A 621 12.03 3.35 7.45
C TYR A 621 12.01 2.16 8.43
N ASN A 622 10.83 1.76 8.91
CA ASN A 622 10.62 0.55 9.70
C ASN A 622 11.29 -0.69 9.09
N ARG A 623 11.08 -0.93 7.79
CA ARG A 623 11.66 -2.08 7.10
C ARG A 623 13.16 -1.96 6.91
N ILE A 624 13.70 -0.75 6.79
CA ILE A 624 15.15 -0.52 6.76
C ILE A 624 15.79 -1.00 8.05
N ILE A 625 15.20 -0.67 9.19
CA ILE A 625 15.71 -1.02 10.52
C ILE A 625 15.45 -2.51 10.84
N LEU A 626 14.23 -3.02 10.66
CA LEU A 626 13.88 -4.40 11.00
C LEU A 626 14.60 -5.45 10.15
N ASN A 627 14.91 -5.13 8.88
CA ASN A 627 15.73 -6.02 8.05
C ASN A 627 17.22 -5.89 8.32
N ASP A 628 17.61 -5.06 9.30
CA ASP A 628 18.97 -4.92 9.79
C ASP A 628 19.98 -4.77 8.65
N TYR A 629 19.67 -3.86 7.71
CA TYR A 629 20.42 -3.80 6.45
C TYR A 629 21.92 -3.53 6.69
N LEU A 630 22.26 -2.79 7.74
CA LEU A 630 23.65 -2.54 8.14
C LEU A 630 24.43 -3.82 8.46
N ASN A 631 23.77 -4.87 8.96
CA ASN A 631 24.39 -6.18 9.19
C ASN A 631 24.26 -7.13 7.98
N ASN A 632 23.51 -6.75 6.95
CA ASN A 632 23.30 -7.52 5.72
C ASN A 632 24.12 -6.99 4.53
N GLY A 633 25.32 -6.48 4.81
CA GLY A 633 26.28 -6.03 3.80
C GLY A 633 26.02 -4.64 3.22
N TYR A 634 25.00 -3.93 3.69
CA TYR A 634 24.85 -2.52 3.38
C TYR A 634 25.81 -1.67 4.23
N VAL A 635 26.34 -0.63 3.61
CA VAL A 635 27.12 0.41 4.27
C VAL A 635 26.32 1.70 4.22
N ARG A 636 26.21 2.37 5.37
CA ARG A 636 25.63 3.72 5.46
C ARG A 636 26.63 4.76 4.98
N TYR A 637 26.22 5.56 4.03
CA TYR A 637 26.94 6.73 3.54
C TYR A 637 26.18 8.00 3.93
N TRP A 638 26.90 9.11 3.95
CA TRP A 638 26.36 10.43 4.25
C TRP A 638 26.81 11.40 3.17
N ASP A 639 25.86 12.01 2.47
CA ASP A 639 26.17 13.05 1.50
C ASP A 639 26.21 14.40 2.20
N GLU A 640 27.41 14.97 2.34
CA GLU A 640 27.61 16.22 3.08
C GLU A 640 27.01 17.45 2.37
N GLY A 641 26.83 17.41 1.05
CA GLY A 641 26.25 18.52 0.29
C GLY A 641 24.75 18.63 0.54
N THR A 642 24.04 17.52 0.33
CA THR A 642 22.58 17.44 0.44
C THR A 642 22.07 17.24 1.87
N LYS A 643 22.96 16.85 2.80
CA LYS A 643 22.64 16.49 4.20
C LYS A 643 21.70 15.29 4.32
N THR A 644 21.89 14.29 3.48
CA THR A 644 21.01 13.10 3.39
C THR A 644 21.84 11.80 3.47
N PRO A 645 21.35 10.78 4.20
CA PRO A 645 21.98 9.47 4.23
C PRO A 645 21.56 8.63 3.03
N TYR A 646 22.34 7.59 2.75
CA TYR A 646 21.90 6.49 1.88
C TYR A 646 22.60 5.20 2.29
N LEU A 647 21.98 4.05 2.00
CA LEU A 647 22.61 2.75 2.17
C LEU A 647 23.05 2.19 0.83
N PHE A 648 24.18 1.52 0.80
CA PHE A 648 24.63 0.82 -0.41
C PHE A 648 25.28 -0.52 -0.08
N ASN A 649 24.84 -1.56 -0.77
CA ASN A 649 25.45 -2.89 -0.72
C ASN A 649 26.18 -3.18 -2.05
N PRO A 650 27.53 -3.18 -2.05
CA PRO A 650 28.32 -3.39 -3.27
C PRO A 650 28.26 -4.83 -3.80
N ASP A 651 27.96 -5.82 -2.96
CA ASP A 651 27.99 -7.24 -3.35
C ASP A 651 26.79 -7.61 -4.22
N ILE A 652 25.67 -6.91 -4.03
CA ILE A 652 24.41 -7.11 -4.78
C ILE A 652 24.00 -5.86 -5.56
N SER A 653 24.85 -4.84 -5.61
CA SER A 653 24.60 -3.56 -6.29
C SER A 653 23.24 -2.95 -5.94
N LYS A 654 22.90 -2.92 -4.64
CA LYS A 654 21.66 -2.32 -4.14
C LYS A 654 21.91 -0.98 -3.47
N PHE A 655 21.22 0.05 -3.91
CA PHE A 655 21.22 1.40 -3.34
C PHE A 655 19.88 1.67 -2.67
N ILE A 656 19.88 2.31 -1.51
CA ILE A 656 18.69 2.75 -0.79
C ILE A 656 18.84 4.22 -0.44
N SER A 657 18.00 5.05 -1.03
CA SER A 657 17.82 6.45 -0.62
C SER A 657 16.76 6.50 0.48
N TYR A 658 17.01 7.21 1.58
CA TYR A 658 16.09 7.35 2.71
C TYR A 658 16.48 8.56 3.59
N ASP A 659 15.67 8.84 4.61
CA ASP A 659 16.02 9.73 5.73
C ASP A 659 16.24 8.91 7.01
N ASP A 660 17.10 9.40 7.88
CA ASP A 660 17.32 8.83 9.22
C ASP A 660 17.28 9.91 10.30
N GLU A 661 17.46 9.51 11.56
CA GLU A 661 17.38 10.38 12.74
C GLU A 661 18.26 11.63 12.57
N LYS A 662 19.44 11.47 11.98
CA LYS A 662 20.38 12.58 11.75
C LYS A 662 19.85 13.55 10.70
N SER A 663 19.39 13.09 9.54
CA SER A 663 18.88 14.01 8.52
C SER A 663 17.55 14.64 8.91
N ILE A 664 16.68 13.90 9.59
CA ILE A 664 15.43 14.41 10.15
C ILE A 664 15.71 15.51 11.20
N ALA A 665 16.68 15.32 12.09
CA ALA A 665 17.08 16.35 13.04
C ALA A 665 17.63 17.62 12.34
N ILE A 666 18.43 17.46 11.28
CA ILE A 666 18.94 18.59 10.50
C ILE A 666 17.79 19.33 9.79
N LYS A 667 16.83 18.59 9.23
CA LYS A 667 15.61 19.14 8.61
C LYS A 667 14.75 19.90 9.62
N ALA A 668 14.61 19.39 10.84
CA ALA A 668 13.93 20.10 11.92
C ALA A 668 14.67 21.39 12.33
N GLN A 669 16.01 21.38 12.36
CA GLN A 669 16.80 22.60 12.59
C GLN A 669 16.61 23.61 11.46
N TYR A 670 16.60 23.15 10.20
CA TYR A 670 16.33 23.99 9.04
C TYR A 670 14.97 24.69 9.13
N ILE A 671 13.90 23.98 9.54
CA ILE A 671 12.58 24.57 9.81
C ILE A 671 12.68 25.73 10.80
N ARG A 672 13.40 25.55 11.91
CA ARG A 672 13.60 26.60 12.92
C ARG A 672 14.38 27.79 12.37
N GLU A 673 15.49 27.53 11.70
CA GLU A 673 16.40 28.55 11.17
C GLU A 673 15.73 29.41 10.09
N LYS A 674 14.89 28.81 9.24
CA LYS A 674 14.10 29.52 8.23
C LYS A 674 12.83 30.17 8.79
N GLY A 675 12.46 29.87 10.03
CA GLY A 675 11.26 30.41 10.66
C GLY A 675 9.94 29.82 10.13
N LEU A 676 9.98 28.60 9.58
CA LEU A 676 8.82 27.94 8.98
C LEU A 676 7.76 27.57 10.04
N GLY A 677 6.57 27.17 9.61
CA GLY A 677 5.46 26.81 10.50
C GLY A 677 5.65 25.48 11.24
N GLY A 678 6.37 24.53 10.64
CA GLY A 678 6.61 23.21 11.23
C GLY A 678 6.94 22.12 10.22
N ALA A 679 6.70 20.86 10.60
CA ALA A 679 6.92 19.67 9.79
C ALA A 679 5.63 18.87 9.53
N MET A 680 5.57 18.25 8.35
CA MET A 680 4.55 17.28 7.96
C MET A 680 5.23 15.94 7.65
N ILE A 681 4.67 14.83 8.12
CA ILE A 681 5.22 13.48 8.00
C ILE A 681 4.40 12.67 7.01
N TRP A 682 5.04 12.08 6.00
CA TRP A 682 4.48 11.01 5.18
C TRP A 682 5.32 9.73 5.32
N GLU A 683 4.83 8.65 5.91
CA GLU A 683 3.63 8.59 6.77
C GLU A 683 3.97 7.91 8.09
N ILE A 684 3.17 8.16 9.13
CA ILE A 684 3.56 7.85 10.51
C ILE A 684 3.75 6.35 10.76
N SER A 685 2.98 5.50 10.08
CA SER A 685 3.05 4.05 10.21
C SER A 685 4.33 3.42 9.68
N GLN A 686 5.15 4.22 8.99
CA GLN A 686 6.39 3.78 8.38
C GLN A 686 7.62 4.06 9.24
N ASP A 687 7.45 4.70 10.41
CA ASP A 687 8.52 4.88 11.40
C ASP A 687 8.90 3.54 12.08
N HIS A 688 10.12 3.48 12.61
CA HIS A 688 10.55 2.39 13.49
C HIS A 688 10.51 2.92 14.92
N GLY A 689 9.48 2.58 15.68
CA GLY A 689 9.40 2.95 17.11
C GLY A 689 9.77 4.42 17.37
N ASN A 690 9.08 5.36 16.73
CA ASN A 690 9.27 6.80 16.92
C ASN A 690 10.70 7.34 16.70
N ASP A 691 11.65 6.61 16.12
CA ASP A 691 13.03 7.07 15.93
C ASP A 691 13.08 8.41 15.16
N LEU A 692 12.30 8.50 14.07
CA LEU A 692 12.22 9.72 13.27
C LEU A 692 11.29 10.76 13.89
N LEU A 693 10.16 10.34 14.48
CA LEU A 693 9.25 11.24 15.19
C LEU A 693 9.94 11.97 16.35
N ASP A 694 10.74 11.27 17.16
CA ASP A 694 11.50 11.82 18.28
C ASP A 694 12.54 12.84 17.79
N SER A 695 13.16 12.56 16.65
CA SER A 695 14.14 13.44 16.02
C SER A 695 13.51 14.77 15.57
N LEU A 696 12.27 14.75 15.05
CA LEU A 696 11.51 15.97 14.77
C LEU A 696 11.08 16.68 16.06
N TYR A 697 10.39 15.95 16.94
CA TYR A 697 9.77 16.46 18.15
C TYR A 697 10.77 17.20 19.03
N THR A 698 11.94 16.59 19.27
CA THR A 698 12.95 17.12 20.20
C THR A 698 13.38 18.55 19.84
N ILE A 699 13.32 18.90 18.55
CA ILE A 699 13.75 20.20 18.02
C ILE A 699 12.54 21.14 17.83
N LEU A 700 11.39 20.61 17.41
CA LEU A 700 10.18 21.39 17.12
C LEU A 700 9.29 21.62 18.34
N LYS A 701 9.59 21.02 19.49
CA LYS A 701 8.80 21.23 20.71
C LYS A 701 8.86 22.67 21.25
N ASP A 702 10.00 23.34 21.09
CA ASP A 702 10.18 24.70 21.59
C ASP A 702 9.70 25.76 20.57
N PRO A 703 9.14 26.90 20.98
CA PRO A 703 8.70 27.94 20.04
C PRO A 703 9.82 28.40 19.09
N ILE A 704 9.48 28.62 17.82
CA ILE A 704 10.39 29.25 16.85
C ILE A 704 10.38 30.77 17.08
N VAL A 705 11.55 31.33 17.39
CA VAL A 705 11.73 32.78 17.52
C VAL A 705 11.86 33.38 16.12
N ARG A 706 10.79 34.03 15.65
CA ARG A 706 10.82 34.79 14.40
C ARG A 706 11.38 36.16 14.72
N THR A 707 12.60 36.45 14.26
CA THR A 707 13.05 37.85 14.20
C THR A 707 12.27 38.49 13.07
N ASP A 708 11.29 39.30 13.40
CA ASP A 708 10.68 40.18 12.41
C ASP A 708 11.80 41.07 11.86
N GLU A 709 11.96 41.11 10.53
CA GLU A 709 12.70 42.22 9.94
C GLU A 709 12.00 43.51 10.39
N PRO A 710 12.74 44.56 10.76
CA PRO A 710 12.12 45.76 11.27
C PRO A 710 11.20 46.33 10.19
N ASN A 711 9.91 46.33 10.48
CA ASN A 711 8.89 46.96 9.67
C ASN A 711 9.29 48.44 9.51
N THR A 712 9.76 48.84 8.32
CA THR A 712 10.03 50.23 7.99
C THR A 712 8.72 50.96 7.68
N ASP A 713 7.79 50.91 8.61
CA ASP A 713 6.66 51.82 8.67
C ASP A 713 6.90 52.71 9.87
N GLY A 714 7.36 53.92 9.58
CA GLY A 714 7.53 54.94 10.60
C GLY A 714 6.18 55.29 11.20
N ASP A 715 6.05 55.16 12.51
CA ASP A 715 5.56 56.30 13.26
C ASP A 715 6.21 56.36 14.64
N SER A 716 6.55 57.59 14.97
CA SER A 716 6.94 58.12 16.26
C SER A 716 5.83 57.93 17.31
N ASP A 717 6.27 57.89 18.57
CA ASP A 717 5.49 58.21 19.78
C ASP A 717 4.47 57.11 20.19
N ASN A 718 4.41 56.56 21.42
CA ASN A 718 4.95 56.87 22.75
C ASN A 718 4.73 55.63 23.63
N ASP A 719 5.52 55.44 24.69
CA ASP A 719 5.00 55.03 26.01
C ASP A 719 6.09 55.30 27.09
N PRO A 720 5.80 55.48 28.40
CA PRO A 720 4.86 54.68 29.18
C PRO A 720 3.89 55.49 30.06
N ASP A 721 2.64 55.04 30.18
CA ASP A 721 2.10 54.63 31.49
C ASP A 721 0.63 54.19 31.42
N GLY A 722 0.37 52.99 31.96
CA GLY A 722 -0.66 52.82 32.98
C GLY A 722 -1.98 52.16 32.58
N ASP A 723 -2.08 50.88 32.95
CA ASP A 723 -3.18 50.28 33.73
C ASP A 723 -4.65 50.40 33.25
N GLN A 724 -5.22 49.19 33.14
CA GLN A 724 -6.53 48.75 33.66
C GLN A 724 -7.82 48.93 32.84
N ASP A 725 -8.50 47.78 32.83
CA ASP A 725 -9.93 47.52 32.97
C ASP A 725 -10.87 47.61 31.75
N GLU A 726 -11.36 46.41 31.44
CA GLU A 726 -12.77 46.02 31.37
C GLU A 726 -13.74 46.77 30.46
N SER A 727 -14.37 45.93 29.63
CA SER A 727 -15.82 45.83 29.38
C SER A 727 -16.43 46.61 28.21
N GLU A 728 -17.06 45.78 27.36
CA GLU A 728 -18.36 45.99 26.71
C GLU A 728 -18.45 47.04 25.59
N GLU A 729 -18.45 46.52 24.36
CA GLU A 729 -19.44 46.74 23.28
C GLU A 729 -20.75 47.52 23.63
N PRO A 730 -21.58 47.92 22.65
CA PRO A 730 -21.37 48.10 21.20
C PRO A 730 -22.04 49.39 20.63
N VAL A 731 -22.12 49.48 19.29
CA VAL A 731 -23.30 49.93 18.50
C VAL A 731 -23.15 51.20 17.62
N THR A 732 -23.59 50.97 16.37
CA THR A 732 -24.22 51.85 15.37
C THR A 732 -23.40 52.65 14.37
N ASP A 733 -23.57 52.17 13.14
CA ASP A 733 -24.22 52.86 12.02
C ASP A 733 -23.53 54.04 11.36
N ASP A 734 -23.41 53.82 10.05
CA ASP A 734 -24.04 54.61 9.00
C ASP A 734 -23.12 55.40 8.08
N ASN A 735 -23.11 54.87 6.86
CA ASN A 735 -23.51 55.57 5.64
C ASN A 735 -22.54 56.59 5.04
N ASN A 736 -22.10 56.16 3.86
CA ASN A 736 -22.35 56.80 2.58
C ASN A 736 -21.38 57.87 2.08
N ASN A 737 -20.98 57.55 0.85
CA ASN A 737 -21.00 58.41 -0.33
C ASN A 737 -19.81 59.34 -0.56
N ASP A 738 -19.08 58.90 -1.58
CA ASP A 738 -19.10 59.48 -2.92
C ASP A 738 -17.90 60.31 -3.32
N SER A 739 -17.51 59.98 -4.56
CA SER A 739 -17.03 60.89 -5.61
C SER A 739 -15.59 61.38 -5.45
N ASP A 740 -14.80 61.50 -6.50
CA ASP A 740 -14.94 61.15 -7.91
C ASP A 740 -13.56 61.39 -8.54
N SER A 741 -13.49 61.02 -9.81
CA SER A 741 -12.69 61.61 -10.89
C SER A 741 -11.19 61.29 -10.97
N ASP A 742 -10.91 60.48 -12.00
CA ASP A 742 -10.18 60.85 -13.24
C ASP A 742 -8.72 61.30 -13.06
N ASP A 743 -7.72 60.86 -13.83
CA ASP A 743 -7.67 60.77 -15.28
C ASP A 743 -6.23 60.34 -15.69
N ASP A 744 -6.13 59.64 -16.82
CA ASP A 744 -5.10 59.66 -17.88
C ASP A 744 -3.58 59.76 -17.56
N SER A 745 -2.63 59.23 -18.36
CA SER A 745 -2.56 58.30 -19.49
C SER A 745 -1.06 58.20 -19.90
N GLU A 746 -0.74 57.18 -20.70
CA GLU A 746 0.36 57.07 -21.70
C GLU A 746 1.85 56.79 -21.31
N LYS A 747 2.34 55.72 -21.98
CA LYS A 747 3.70 55.23 -22.37
C LYS A 747 4.55 56.29 -23.14
N PRO A 748 5.80 56.04 -23.69
CA PRO A 748 6.60 54.79 -23.86
C PRO A 748 8.17 54.88 -23.70
N SER A 749 8.80 53.69 -23.68
CA SER A 749 10.07 53.16 -24.29
C SER A 749 11.40 53.94 -24.53
N GLU A 750 12.47 53.13 -24.63
CA GLU A 750 13.88 53.31 -25.12
C GLU A 750 14.91 53.54 -23.99
N GLY A 751 16.11 52.93 -23.90
CA GLY A 751 16.90 52.00 -24.71
C GLY A 751 18.41 52.17 -24.36
N LEU A 752 19.22 51.10 -24.51
CA LEU A 752 20.71 51.05 -24.61
C LEU A 752 21.53 51.39 -23.34
N GLU A 753 22.77 50.93 -23.08
CA GLU A 753 23.70 49.86 -23.49
C GLU A 753 24.88 49.93 -22.45
N ASP A 754 25.54 48.80 -22.23
CA ASP A 754 26.96 48.56 -21.85
C ASP A 754 27.71 49.46 -20.82
N ASP A 755 28.31 48.81 -19.82
CA ASP A 755 29.79 48.82 -19.70
C ASP A 755 30.34 47.70 -18.79
N LYS A 756 31.48 47.16 -19.21
CA LYS A 756 32.25 46.07 -18.59
C LYS A 756 33.47 46.57 -17.81
N ASP A 757 33.96 45.66 -16.97
CA ASP A 757 35.33 45.48 -16.46
C ASP A 757 35.81 46.34 -15.28
N ASN A 758 36.15 45.66 -14.17
CA ASN A 758 37.49 45.82 -13.59
C ASN A 758 37.98 44.60 -12.78
N GLN A 759 39.28 44.34 -12.92
CA GLN A 759 40.08 43.24 -12.37
C GLN A 759 40.63 43.52 -10.96
N SER A 760 40.99 42.45 -10.23
CA SER A 760 42.23 42.27 -9.43
C SER A 760 42.17 40.87 -8.76
N GLY A 761 43.22 40.11 -8.41
CA GLY A 761 44.67 40.24 -8.43
C GLY A 761 45.28 39.38 -7.28
N GLN A 762 46.43 38.71 -7.53
CA GLN A 762 47.39 38.08 -6.58
C GLN A 762 46.95 36.78 -5.83
N GLY A 763 47.80 35.81 -5.46
CA GLY A 763 49.24 35.58 -5.55
C GLY A 763 49.71 34.53 -4.50
N ASN A 764 50.59 33.61 -4.92
CA ASN A 764 51.63 32.82 -4.19
C ASN A 764 51.35 31.83 -3.01
N ASP A 765 51.90 30.62 -3.21
CA ASP A 765 52.20 29.44 -2.36
C ASP A 765 53.33 29.71 -1.31
N PRO A 766 53.57 28.91 -0.23
CA PRO A 766 54.37 27.66 -0.33
C PRO A 766 54.09 26.49 0.68
N SER A 767 54.54 25.30 0.26
CA SER A 767 55.20 24.19 1.01
C SER A 767 54.33 23.02 1.50
N LYS A 768 54.44 21.82 0.88
CA LYS A 768 55.48 20.75 0.97
C LYS A 768 55.42 19.89 2.24
N ASN A 769 55.05 18.62 2.05
CA ASN A 769 55.87 17.52 2.57
C ASN A 769 55.75 16.31 1.65
N THR A 770 56.89 15.87 1.12
CA THR A 770 57.11 14.64 0.35
C THR A 770 58.20 13.84 1.05
N ASN A 771 58.14 12.51 0.97
CA ASN A 771 59.22 11.60 0.54
C ASN A 771 58.97 10.18 1.11
N GLU A 772 58.77 9.17 0.25
CA GLU A 772 59.80 8.22 -0.29
C GLU A 772 59.90 6.98 0.64
N GLU A 773 60.12 5.73 0.22
CA GLU A 773 60.53 5.15 -1.06
C GLU A 773 60.46 3.60 -0.97
N THR A 774 60.45 2.94 -2.16
CA THR A 774 61.13 1.66 -2.50
C THR A 774 60.53 0.33 -2.00
N THR A 775 60.51 -0.80 -2.74
CA THR A 775 61.34 -1.31 -3.85
C THR A 775 60.59 -2.27 -4.80
N HIS A 776 61.05 -2.30 -6.05
CA HIS A 776 60.80 -3.24 -7.15
C HIS A 776 61.04 -4.74 -6.89
N SER A 777 60.37 -5.60 -7.69
CA SER A 777 61.06 -6.59 -8.53
C SER A 777 60.22 -7.02 -9.75
N ASP A 778 60.82 -6.87 -10.93
CA ASP A 778 60.42 -7.35 -12.25
C ASP A 778 60.43 -8.90 -12.34
N HIS A 779 59.52 -9.50 -13.12
CA HIS A 779 59.87 -10.44 -14.21
C HIS A 779 58.66 -11.00 -15.00
N THR A 780 58.80 -10.87 -16.33
CA THR A 780 58.36 -11.78 -17.42
C THR A 780 56.91 -11.81 -17.93
N LYS A 781 56.80 -11.45 -19.23
CA LYS A 781 55.66 -11.66 -20.13
C LYS A 781 55.38 -13.15 -20.40
N GLN A 782 54.11 -13.53 -20.35
CA GLN A 782 53.53 -14.57 -21.20
C GLN A 782 52.13 -14.13 -21.67
N GLU A 783 51.94 -14.06 -22.98
CA GLU A 783 50.61 -14.02 -23.60
C GLU A 783 49.95 -15.40 -23.45
N GLN A 784 48.73 -15.46 -22.91
CA GLN A 784 47.74 -16.51 -23.22
C GLN A 784 46.35 -16.14 -22.68
N GLY A 785 45.39 -16.02 -23.61
CA GLY A 785 43.98 -16.43 -23.45
C GLY A 785 43.08 -15.65 -22.48
N LYS A 786 42.05 -15.00 -23.04
CA LYS A 786 40.84 -14.56 -22.32
C LYS A 786 40.32 -15.68 -21.38
N LYS A 787 40.30 -15.43 -20.07
CA LYS A 787 39.49 -16.18 -19.09
C LYS A 787 38.21 -15.40 -18.84
N LEU A 788 37.07 -16.06 -19.08
CA LEU A 788 35.75 -15.64 -18.63
C LEU A 788 35.61 -15.89 -17.10
N PRO A 789 34.73 -15.17 -16.37
CA PRO A 789 34.59 -15.28 -14.92
C PRO A 789 33.95 -16.61 -14.45
N ASN A 790 34.35 -17.05 -13.24
CA ASN A 790 34.03 -18.33 -12.60
C ASN A 790 32.62 -18.40 -11.97
N THR A 791 31.56 -18.49 -12.77
CA THR A 791 30.20 -18.82 -12.23
C THR A 791 29.47 -19.95 -12.97
N ALA A 792 29.90 -20.33 -14.19
CA ALA A 792 29.28 -21.43 -14.94
C ALA A 792 29.81 -22.84 -14.58
N SER A 793 30.88 -22.97 -13.79
CA SER A 793 31.52 -24.26 -13.50
C SER A 793 30.93 -25.02 -12.31
N SER A 794 30.09 -24.40 -11.48
CA SER A 794 29.51 -25.04 -10.29
C SER A 794 28.35 -25.98 -10.66
N ILE A 795 27.35 -25.48 -11.39
CA ILE A 795 26.15 -26.25 -11.76
C ILE A 795 26.48 -27.42 -12.68
N TYR A 796 27.39 -27.23 -13.64
CA TYR A 796 27.81 -28.29 -14.55
C TYR A 796 28.54 -29.43 -13.83
N ASN A 797 29.33 -29.12 -12.80
CA ASN A 797 30.00 -30.13 -11.98
C ASN A 797 29.00 -30.87 -11.08
N TRP A 798 27.99 -30.20 -10.53
CA TRP A 798 26.92 -30.86 -9.75
C TRP A 798 26.04 -31.76 -10.62
N MET A 799 25.70 -31.34 -11.84
CA MET A 799 24.99 -32.18 -12.81
C MET A 799 25.82 -33.40 -13.23
N LEU A 800 27.13 -33.23 -13.45
CA LEU A 800 28.03 -34.34 -13.81
C LEU A 800 28.18 -35.35 -12.65
N ILE A 801 28.26 -34.86 -11.41
CA ILE A 801 28.29 -35.71 -10.21
C ILE A 801 26.97 -36.47 -10.04
N GLY A 802 25.82 -35.80 -10.24
CA GLY A 802 24.50 -36.43 -10.22
C GLY A 802 24.32 -37.50 -11.30
N PHE A 803 24.86 -37.26 -12.49
CA PHE A 803 24.81 -38.23 -13.59
C PHE A 803 25.74 -39.44 -13.32
N LEU A 804 26.91 -39.21 -12.72
CA LEU A 804 27.82 -40.30 -12.33
C LEU A 804 27.23 -41.17 -11.21
N THR A 805 26.56 -40.58 -10.21
CA THR A 805 25.94 -41.33 -9.11
C THR A 805 24.76 -42.18 -9.62
N LEU A 806 23.96 -41.67 -10.56
CA LEU A 806 22.90 -42.44 -11.24
C LEU A 806 23.45 -43.61 -12.06
N LEU A 807 24.58 -43.42 -12.77
CA LEU A 807 25.24 -44.49 -13.51
C LEU A 807 25.82 -45.57 -12.59
N ILE A 808 26.41 -45.18 -11.46
CA ILE A 808 26.93 -46.12 -10.45
C ILE A 808 25.79 -46.90 -9.79
N ALA A 809 24.70 -46.22 -9.40
CA ALA A 809 23.51 -46.86 -8.84
C ALA A 809 22.89 -47.86 -9.82
N SER A 810 22.80 -47.50 -11.11
CA SER A 810 22.32 -48.38 -12.17
C SER A 810 23.23 -49.59 -12.40
N ALA A 811 24.55 -49.40 -12.35
CA ALA A 811 25.52 -50.49 -12.45
C ALA A 811 25.44 -51.46 -11.26
N ILE A 812 25.25 -50.94 -10.04
CA ILE A 812 25.05 -51.75 -8.83
C ILE A 812 23.72 -52.52 -8.90
N ALA A 813 22.64 -51.88 -9.37
CA ALA A 813 21.34 -52.54 -9.57
C ALA A 813 21.42 -53.67 -10.61
N ILE A 814 22.11 -53.44 -11.72
CA ILE A 814 22.34 -54.46 -12.76
C ILE A 814 23.25 -55.59 -12.24
N TRP A 815 24.26 -55.26 -11.45
CA TRP A 815 25.13 -56.26 -10.82
C TRP A 815 24.37 -57.13 -9.81
N ASN A 816 23.54 -56.52 -8.95
CA ASN A 816 22.67 -57.22 -8.00
C ASN A 816 21.62 -58.08 -8.72
N TYR A 817 21.00 -57.58 -9.79
CA TYR A 817 20.06 -58.35 -10.61
C TYR A 817 20.73 -59.56 -11.27
N ARG A 818 21.97 -59.41 -11.77
CA ARG A 818 22.74 -60.53 -12.36
C ARG A 818 23.23 -61.54 -11.32
N ARG A 819 23.51 -61.09 -10.09
CA ARG A 819 23.87 -61.96 -8.95
C ARG A 819 22.67 -62.79 -8.48
N MET A 820 21.48 -62.20 -8.40
CA MET A 820 20.24 -62.90 -8.05
C MET A 820 19.81 -63.94 -9.11
N LYS A 821 20.19 -63.75 -10.38
CA LYS A 821 19.89 -64.70 -11.47
C LYS A 821 20.90 -65.85 -11.61
N ARG A 822 21.97 -65.87 -10.81
CA ARG A 822 23.02 -66.91 -10.81
C ARG A 822 23.14 -67.64 -9.46
N ALA A 823 22.22 -67.38 -8.52
CA ALA A 823 22.06 -68.11 -7.26
C ALA A 823 20.88 -69.09 -7.38
#